data_AF-A0A165KT75-F1
#
_entry.id   AF-A0A165KT75-F1
#
_cell.length_a   1.000
_cell.length_b   1.000
_cell.length_c   1.000
_cell.angle_alpha   90.00
_cell.angle_beta   90.00
_cell.angle_gamma   90.00
#
_symmetry.space_group_name_H-M   'P 1'
#
loop_
_entity.id
_entity.type
_entity.pdbx_description
1 polymer ?
#
loop_
_entity_poly.entity_id
_entity_poly.type
_entity_poly.pdbx_seq_one_letter_code
_entity_poly.pdbx_strand_id
1 'polypeptide(L)'
;MSTTTDSSVLDAEIVYGLGPDLHRTMPDGVRVKPGAPAPDPFVHKMRYILAWVDPTNEPDHVWVSINAPHPGIMPPPRYNGPVDCYCADDRDKLGHLGRFGTTPSAQPRLLYPDWLGAISDANYHRAYVPDPFFGEGPCPLKDWPGLLTQWSPDWVEEQGGAARMTAEARRAFVTDVADIDDQLRDALGIPEARLVSLKNHIPSAAATVANLKSGWGDFVMKTMDRRGFLMRHAIGEGRWQDIERRFPGLHESLKESHYLVPPRGVWVSETCARLSVIKEFIRVGVPVYYRWDHSLLNLPAARVLAPPPDLWTPPVRILRTPSSPTLSASSVDVSLISSAELISNASRRSSQRPRTPPLCTTCSGTHAVSVCTAAAASTPTAPRSPSPVSPEPTEAAPADSDDEAMAQVDLEALRAANHDANSANLSLPHNASAEPAPKWFAVQITMPGSFETNAATPTTPNVHVEVAPDSPPPNPAEPIRRGLVERMNMDAPLPPRRQPIRGRPVPRLWVCDRGRALEVIGREEQNGFTNKAIDIIYVCIARGIKFSTPVTVLDPQPARAFVNHKVPRAWMLDSTSSLRDKVERWEFGAKMVLRRPHAVRAAIMEGGLLSRIAQFFLREQRLSFKVGPTRPVIDYGVPLLKRVVRMDNEVLHDDYLTLDEMYVLIGAEVTVSGTDTFIRSFWPTERKMLSEGYDGVWSQVWEDWFVDRLSRLLDFQVMPISGRHWTLLRPIADRDE
;
A
#
# COMPACT_ATOMS: atom_id res chain seq x y z
N MET A 1 32.12 -8.72 32.62
CA MET A 1 30.75 -8.58 33.15
C MET A 1 29.95 -7.78 32.15
N SER A 2 28.78 -8.32 31.82
CA SER A 2 27.84 -7.93 30.77
C SER A 2 27.51 -6.45 30.75
N THR A 3 27.56 -5.83 29.57
CA THR A 3 26.59 -4.84 29.10
C THR A 3 26.64 -4.77 27.57
N THR A 4 25.48 -4.48 26.95
CA THR A 4 25.22 -4.05 25.57
C THR A 4 24.85 -5.11 24.53
N THR A 5 23.56 -5.48 24.51
CA THR A 5 22.83 -5.98 23.32
C THR A 5 21.34 -5.59 23.32
N ASP A 6 20.95 -4.45 23.91
CA ASP A 6 19.53 -4.04 23.93
C ASP A 6 19.13 -3.07 22.81
N SER A 7 20.08 -2.61 21.97
CA SER A 7 19.80 -1.60 20.93
C SER A 7 18.98 -2.14 19.74
N SER A 8 19.10 -3.43 19.39
CA SER A 8 18.47 -3.96 18.17
C SER A 8 16.99 -4.32 18.33
N VAL A 9 16.53 -4.55 19.57
CA VAL A 9 15.15 -4.95 19.87
C VAL A 9 14.22 -3.74 19.92
N LEU A 10 14.69 -2.63 20.51
CA LEU A 10 13.95 -1.36 20.58
C LEU A 10 13.72 -0.72 19.20
N ASP A 11 14.69 -0.84 18.29
CA ASP A 11 14.54 -0.35 16.92
C ASP A 11 13.49 -1.15 16.12
N ALA A 12 13.32 -2.45 16.40
CA ALA A 12 12.30 -3.27 15.76
C ALA A 12 10.88 -3.00 16.29
N GLU A 13 10.72 -2.71 17.59
CA GLU A 13 9.42 -2.33 18.17
C GLU A 13 8.90 -1.02 17.59
N ILE A 14 9.79 -0.02 17.47
CA ILE A 14 9.46 1.35 17.06
C ILE A 14 9.25 1.43 15.54
N VAL A 15 10.06 0.74 14.74
CA VAL A 15 9.98 0.80 13.27
C VAL A 15 8.86 -0.09 12.69
N TYR A 16 8.49 -1.18 13.37
CA TYR A 16 7.53 -2.17 12.83
C TYR A 16 6.20 -2.28 13.60
N GLY A 17 6.02 -1.54 14.71
CA GLY A 17 4.82 -1.64 15.54
C GLY A 17 4.59 -3.07 16.06
N LEU A 18 5.68 -3.80 16.29
CA LEU A 18 5.68 -5.13 16.87
C LEU A 18 5.86 -4.92 18.37
N GLY A 19 4.96 -5.43 19.21
CA GLY A 19 5.12 -5.33 20.67
C GLY A 19 6.40 -6.05 21.15
N PRO A 20 6.71 -5.99 22.47
CA PRO A 20 7.99 -6.41 23.05
C PRO A 20 8.32 -7.90 22.95
N ASP A 21 7.46 -8.67 22.30
CA ASP A 21 7.61 -10.11 22.14
C ASP A 21 7.32 -10.49 20.67
N LEU A 22 8.37 -10.45 19.83
CA LEU A 22 8.33 -10.93 18.45
C LEU A 22 7.97 -12.43 18.34
N HIS A 23 7.95 -13.16 19.47
CA HIS A 23 7.45 -14.54 19.53
C HIS A 23 5.94 -14.63 19.75
N ARG A 24 5.31 -13.60 20.32
CA ARG A 24 3.85 -13.47 20.37
C ARG A 24 3.34 -13.02 19.01
N THR A 25 3.39 -13.94 18.05
CA THR A 25 2.62 -13.81 16.81
C THR A 25 1.11 -13.81 17.08
N MET A 26 0.70 -14.28 18.26
CA MET A 26 -0.67 -14.30 18.73
C MET A 26 -1.04 -12.96 19.40
N PRO A 27 -2.01 -12.22 18.86
CA PRO A 27 -2.59 -11.11 19.59
C PRO A 27 -3.24 -11.59 20.91
N ASP A 28 -3.25 -10.72 21.92
CA ASP A 28 -3.95 -11.01 23.17
C ASP A 28 -5.47 -11.17 22.91
N GLY A 29 -6.13 -12.00 23.71
CA GLY A 29 -7.59 -12.18 23.63
C GLY A 29 -8.09 -13.16 22.55
N VAL A 30 -7.20 -13.92 21.91
CA VAL A 30 -7.58 -15.04 21.03
C VAL A 30 -8.24 -16.14 21.86
N ARG A 31 -9.45 -16.53 21.47
CA ARG A 31 -10.18 -17.65 22.05
C ARG A 31 -10.06 -18.85 21.13
N VAL A 32 -9.83 -20.02 21.70
CA VAL A 32 -9.41 -21.23 20.98
C VAL A 32 -10.30 -22.40 21.34
N LYS A 33 -10.66 -23.20 20.34
CA LYS A 33 -11.30 -24.50 20.53
C LYS A 33 -10.67 -25.53 19.59
N PRO A 34 -10.54 -26.81 19.99
CA PRO A 34 -10.23 -27.88 19.07
C PRO A 34 -11.24 -27.93 17.91
N GLY A 35 -10.73 -27.99 16.68
CA GLY A 35 -11.52 -28.14 15.46
C GLY A 35 -11.67 -29.59 15.03
N ALA A 36 -12.37 -29.81 13.92
CA ALA A 36 -12.40 -31.11 13.26
C ALA A 36 -10.99 -31.45 12.74
N PRO A 37 -10.57 -32.74 12.78
CA PRO A 37 -9.26 -33.12 12.29
C PRO A 37 -9.11 -32.75 10.80
N ALA A 38 -7.88 -32.46 10.40
CA ALA A 38 -7.58 -32.13 9.01
C ALA A 38 -8.06 -33.24 8.06
N PRO A 39 -8.72 -32.90 6.95
CA PRO A 39 -9.05 -33.90 5.95
C PRO A 39 -7.77 -34.54 5.40
N ASP A 40 -7.92 -35.71 4.78
CA ASP A 40 -6.84 -36.25 3.97
C ASP A 40 -6.48 -35.25 2.85
N PRO A 41 -5.19 -35.07 2.54
CA PRO A 41 -4.06 -35.95 2.89
C PRO A 41 -3.13 -35.46 4.00
N PHE A 42 -3.49 -34.41 4.74
CA PHE A 42 -2.56 -33.82 5.70
C PHE A 42 -2.19 -34.79 6.80
N VAL A 43 -0.88 -34.96 7.03
CA VAL A 43 -0.32 -35.87 8.05
C VAL A 43 -0.59 -35.33 9.45
N HIS A 44 -0.46 -34.02 9.62
CA HIS A 44 -0.78 -33.35 10.88
C HIS A 44 -2.28 -33.09 10.93
N LYS A 45 -3.00 -33.89 11.72
CA LYS A 45 -4.46 -33.86 11.81
C LYS A 45 -5.00 -32.82 12.79
N MET A 46 -4.21 -32.32 13.73
CA MET A 46 -4.68 -31.37 14.74
C MET A 46 -5.06 -30.04 14.10
N ARG A 47 -6.25 -29.52 14.44
CA ARG A 47 -6.78 -28.25 13.92
C ARG A 47 -7.53 -27.52 15.01
N TYR A 48 -7.62 -26.21 14.86
CA TYR A 48 -8.28 -25.32 15.80
C TYR A 48 -9.31 -24.44 15.10
N ILE A 49 -10.32 -24.04 15.87
CA ILE A 49 -11.21 -22.93 15.57
C ILE A 49 -10.80 -21.78 16.49
N LEU A 50 -10.53 -20.63 15.89
CA LEU A 50 -10.06 -19.45 16.58
C LEU A 50 -11.08 -18.33 16.43
N ALA A 51 -11.29 -17.55 17.49
CA ALA A 51 -12.01 -16.29 17.43
C ALA A 51 -11.18 -15.21 18.11
N TRP A 52 -11.01 -14.08 17.43
CA TRP A 52 -10.22 -12.96 17.91
C TRP A 52 -11.00 -11.65 17.71
N VAL A 53 -11.32 -10.99 18.82
CA VAL A 53 -11.93 -9.66 18.80
C VAL A 53 -10.78 -8.66 18.78
N ASP A 54 -10.58 -8.02 17.63
CA ASP A 54 -9.54 -7.04 17.45
C ASP A 54 -9.87 -5.78 18.26
N PRO A 55 -9.07 -5.42 19.30
CA PRO A 55 -9.36 -4.30 20.19
C PRO A 55 -9.27 -2.93 19.49
N THR A 56 -8.67 -2.87 18.30
CA THR A 56 -8.50 -1.63 17.53
C THR A 56 -9.63 -1.37 16.53
N ASN A 57 -10.47 -2.37 16.28
CA ASN A 57 -11.55 -2.31 15.29
C ASN A 57 -12.93 -2.08 15.94
N GLU A 58 -13.92 -1.71 15.12
CA GLU A 58 -15.32 -1.56 15.51
C GLU A 58 -15.79 -2.74 16.39
N PRO A 59 -16.48 -2.49 17.53
CA PRO A 59 -16.78 -3.49 18.57
C PRO A 59 -17.69 -4.64 18.12
N ASP A 60 -18.22 -4.60 16.89
CA ASP A 60 -19.19 -5.55 16.36
C ASP A 60 -18.56 -6.62 15.44
N HIS A 61 -17.24 -6.64 15.25
CA HIS A 61 -16.55 -7.59 14.36
C HIS A 61 -15.61 -8.53 15.13
N VAL A 62 -15.53 -9.77 14.67
CA VAL A 62 -14.60 -10.79 15.19
C VAL A 62 -13.90 -11.48 14.02
N TRP A 63 -12.58 -11.65 14.11
CA TRP A 63 -11.85 -12.49 13.17
C TRP A 63 -12.00 -13.94 13.58
N VAL A 64 -12.38 -14.78 12.63
CA VAL A 64 -12.57 -16.22 12.84
C VAL A 64 -11.60 -16.97 11.96
N SER A 65 -10.97 -18.00 12.52
CA SER A 65 -10.21 -18.97 11.75
C SER A 65 -10.77 -20.36 11.92
N ILE A 66 -10.95 -21.06 10.81
CA ILE A 66 -11.25 -22.50 10.79
C ILE A 66 -10.07 -23.21 10.15
N ASN A 67 -9.76 -24.41 10.64
CA ASN A 67 -8.60 -25.22 10.26
C ASN A 67 -7.26 -24.60 10.62
N ALA A 68 -7.17 -23.74 11.63
CA ALA A 68 -5.88 -23.22 12.07
C ALA A 68 -4.97 -24.39 12.53
N PRO A 69 -3.70 -24.44 12.11
CA PRO A 69 -2.77 -25.52 12.50
C PRO A 69 -2.22 -25.36 13.91
N HIS A 70 -2.31 -24.15 14.48
CA HIS A 70 -1.83 -23.80 15.82
C HIS A 70 -2.94 -23.08 16.62
N PRO A 71 -2.96 -23.18 17.97
CA PRO A 71 -3.94 -22.51 18.84
C PRO A 71 -3.76 -20.98 18.92
N GLY A 72 -3.29 -20.36 17.84
CA GLY A 72 -2.99 -18.94 17.74
C GLY A 72 -3.43 -18.40 16.41
N ILE A 73 -3.98 -17.17 16.40
CA ILE A 73 -4.29 -16.52 15.13
C ILE A 73 -2.99 -15.91 14.61
N MET A 74 -2.61 -16.24 13.38
CA MET A 74 -1.52 -15.54 12.72
C MET A 74 -1.90 -14.06 12.60
N PRO A 75 -0.94 -13.12 12.52
CA PRO A 75 -1.28 -11.74 12.23
C PRO A 75 -1.83 -11.62 10.80
N PRO A 76 -2.71 -10.64 10.53
CA PRO A 76 -3.10 -10.32 9.17
C PRO A 76 -1.88 -9.95 8.31
N PRO A 77 -1.94 -10.17 6.98
CA PRO A 77 -0.80 -10.00 6.10
C PRO A 77 -0.31 -8.55 6.16
N ARG A 78 0.96 -8.38 6.52
CA ARG A 78 1.69 -7.11 6.53
C ARG A 78 2.63 -7.06 5.31
N TYR A 79 2.80 -5.89 4.67
CA TYR A 79 3.82 -5.54 3.67
C TYR A 79 5.23 -6.04 4.05
N ASN A 80 5.67 -5.79 5.29
CA ASN A 80 6.99 -6.25 5.79
C ASN A 80 6.98 -7.71 6.28
N GLY A 81 5.80 -8.36 6.33
CA GLY A 81 5.57 -9.61 7.05
C GLY A 81 5.81 -9.53 8.55
N PRO A 82 5.58 -10.62 9.31
CA PRO A 82 6.42 -10.91 10.45
C PRO A 82 7.88 -10.89 9.97
N VAL A 83 8.62 -9.89 10.44
CA VAL A 83 10.07 -9.86 10.35
C VAL A 83 10.57 -11.16 10.98
N ASP A 84 11.58 -11.81 10.37
CA ASP A 84 12.26 -12.95 11.00
C ASP A 84 12.54 -12.59 12.47
N CYS A 85 12.22 -13.48 13.41
CA CYS A 85 12.56 -13.18 14.80
C CYS A 85 14.08 -12.97 14.89
N TYR A 86 14.51 -11.85 15.48
CA TYR A 86 15.91 -11.55 15.80
C TYR A 86 16.47 -12.37 16.96
N CYS A 87 15.81 -13.48 17.27
CA CYS A 87 16.23 -14.42 18.27
C CYS A 87 17.64 -14.94 17.95
N ALA A 88 18.57 -14.80 18.89
CA ALA A 88 19.88 -15.42 18.77
C ALA A 88 19.81 -16.88 19.25
N ASP A 89 20.03 -17.83 18.35
CA ASP A 89 20.32 -19.23 18.72
C ASP A 89 21.83 -19.38 18.89
N ASP A 90 22.29 -19.73 20.10
CA ASP A 90 23.71 -19.97 20.38
C ASP A 90 24.31 -21.09 19.51
N ARG A 91 23.47 -21.98 18.96
CA ARG A 91 23.89 -23.06 18.06
C ARG A 91 24.08 -22.60 16.62
N ASP A 92 23.40 -21.53 16.20
CA ASP A 92 23.57 -20.91 14.89
C ASP A 92 24.28 -19.56 15.03
N LYS A 93 25.59 -19.54 14.80
CA LYS A 93 26.39 -18.31 14.79
C LYS A 93 25.89 -17.26 13.78
N LEU A 94 25.09 -17.69 12.79
CA LEU A 94 24.44 -16.86 11.80
C LEU A 94 22.94 -16.63 12.10
N GLY A 95 22.47 -16.96 13.31
CA GLY A 95 21.09 -16.78 13.75
C GLY A 95 20.65 -15.32 13.75
N HIS A 96 21.60 -14.39 13.90
CA HIS A 96 21.37 -12.94 13.76
C HIS A 96 20.90 -12.53 12.36
N LEU A 97 21.10 -13.37 11.34
CA LEU A 97 20.56 -13.15 10.00
C LEU A 97 19.11 -13.64 9.85
N GLY A 98 18.49 -14.13 10.92
CA GLY A 98 17.20 -14.81 10.86
C GLY A 98 17.32 -16.27 10.39
N ARG A 99 16.19 -16.96 10.30
CA ARG A 99 16.16 -18.40 9.96
C ARG A 99 16.54 -18.62 8.51
N PHE A 100 16.07 -17.79 7.59
CA PHE A 100 16.31 -17.92 6.15
C PHE A 100 17.30 -16.88 5.59
N GLY A 101 18.13 -16.32 6.46
CA GLY A 101 19.00 -15.21 6.10
C GLY A 101 18.18 -13.96 5.76
N THR A 102 18.67 -13.16 4.81
CA THR A 102 18.00 -11.92 4.38
C THR A 102 16.82 -12.13 3.44
N THR A 103 16.43 -13.37 3.14
CA THR A 103 15.42 -13.71 2.14
C THR A 103 13.98 -13.31 2.54
N PRO A 104 13.54 -13.49 3.81
CA PRO A 104 12.16 -13.23 4.22
C PRO A 104 11.71 -11.79 4.01
N SER A 105 12.60 -10.80 4.05
CA SER A 105 12.26 -9.40 3.76
C SER A 105 11.94 -9.16 2.28
N ALA A 106 12.43 -10.00 1.36
CA ALA A 106 12.14 -9.88 -0.07
C ALA A 106 10.83 -10.57 -0.49
N GLN A 107 10.46 -11.67 0.18
CA GLN A 107 9.25 -12.45 -0.14
C GLN A 107 8.48 -12.87 1.12
N PRO A 108 8.09 -11.91 1.98
CA PRO A 108 7.55 -12.22 3.30
C PRO A 108 6.26 -13.04 3.13
N ARG A 109 5.47 -12.72 2.11
CA ARG A 109 4.22 -13.42 1.73
C ARG A 109 4.39 -14.90 1.41
N LEU A 110 5.59 -15.49 1.41
CA LEU A 110 5.78 -16.94 1.30
C LEU A 110 5.73 -17.66 2.65
N LEU A 111 5.92 -16.94 3.76
CA LEU A 111 6.02 -17.48 5.12
C LEU A 111 4.75 -17.33 5.96
N TYR A 112 3.75 -16.62 5.47
CA TYR A 112 2.47 -16.41 6.16
C TYR A 112 1.30 -16.33 5.16
N PRO A 113 0.06 -16.51 5.66
CA PRO A 113 -1.16 -16.37 4.85
C PRO A 113 -1.23 -14.99 4.21
N ASP A 114 -1.56 -14.92 2.91
CA ASP A 114 -1.76 -13.67 2.18
C ASP A 114 -3.26 -13.32 2.16
N TRP A 115 -3.62 -12.12 1.68
CA TRP A 115 -5.00 -11.78 1.38
C TRP A 115 -5.51 -12.61 0.19
N LEU A 116 -6.76 -13.03 0.25
CA LEU A 116 -7.42 -13.77 -0.81
C LEU A 116 -7.63 -12.87 -2.04
N GLY A 117 -6.85 -13.13 -3.08
CA GLY A 117 -7.09 -12.60 -4.43
C GLY A 117 -8.32 -13.21 -5.10
N ALA A 118 -8.56 -12.86 -6.36
CA ALA A 118 -9.57 -13.53 -7.17
C ALA A 118 -9.16 -14.99 -7.44
N ILE A 119 -10.11 -15.90 -7.69
CA ILE A 119 -9.81 -17.29 -8.07
C ILE A 119 -8.98 -17.34 -9.38
N SER A 120 -9.19 -16.36 -10.25
CA SER A 120 -8.44 -16.17 -11.49
C SER A 120 -7.06 -15.53 -11.29
N ASP A 121 -6.72 -15.11 -10.06
CA ASP A 121 -5.41 -14.54 -9.75
C ASP A 121 -4.34 -15.62 -9.91
N ALA A 122 -3.23 -15.25 -10.54
CA ALA A 122 -2.04 -16.09 -10.65
C ALA A 122 -1.58 -16.55 -9.26
N ASN A 123 -1.79 -15.73 -8.23
CA ASN A 123 -1.39 -15.99 -6.86
C ASN A 123 -2.34 -16.86 -6.05
N TYR A 124 -3.46 -17.35 -6.62
CA TYR A 124 -4.43 -18.18 -5.87
C TYR A 124 -3.81 -19.43 -5.23
N HIS A 125 -2.76 -19.98 -5.86
CA HIS A 125 -2.02 -21.14 -5.35
C HIS A 125 -1.35 -20.89 -3.99
N ARG A 126 -1.13 -19.62 -3.62
CA ARG A 126 -0.51 -19.22 -2.35
C ARG A 126 -1.27 -19.69 -1.12
N ALA A 127 -2.59 -19.88 -1.20
CA ALA A 127 -3.36 -20.45 -0.09
C ALA A 127 -2.96 -21.89 0.25
N TYR A 128 -2.34 -22.60 -0.71
CA TYR A 128 -1.92 -24.01 -0.60
C TYR A 128 -0.43 -24.19 -0.32
N VAL A 129 0.34 -23.09 -0.17
CA VAL A 129 1.75 -23.17 0.20
C VAL A 129 1.86 -23.87 1.55
N PRO A 130 2.65 -24.95 1.65
CA PRO A 130 2.87 -25.64 2.92
C PRO A 130 3.42 -24.68 3.98
N ASP A 131 2.92 -24.79 5.20
CA ASP A 131 3.44 -24.05 6.35
C ASP A 131 4.44 -24.92 7.12
N PRO A 132 5.76 -24.72 6.92
CA PRO A 132 6.76 -25.52 7.61
C PRO A 132 6.81 -25.26 9.13
N PHE A 133 6.09 -24.24 9.63
CA PHE A 133 6.11 -23.83 11.03
C PHE A 133 4.78 -24.06 11.73
N PHE A 134 3.80 -24.68 11.07
CA PHE A 134 2.51 -25.00 11.66
C PHE A 134 1.79 -23.77 12.26
N GLY A 135 2.02 -22.57 11.73
CA GLY A 135 1.42 -21.31 12.20
C GLY A 135 2.26 -20.56 13.25
N GLU A 136 3.41 -21.11 13.64
CA GLU A 136 4.28 -20.54 14.69
C GLU A 136 5.31 -19.54 14.17
N GLY A 137 5.51 -19.48 12.84
CA GLY A 137 6.49 -18.61 12.18
C GLY A 137 7.96 -19.08 12.29
N PRO A 138 8.87 -18.42 11.56
CA PRO A 138 10.26 -18.87 11.35
C PRO A 138 11.22 -18.58 12.53
N CYS A 139 10.78 -18.64 13.79
CA CYS A 139 11.61 -18.30 14.97
C CYS A 139 12.89 -19.17 15.08
N PRO A 140 14.13 -18.63 15.01
CA PRO A 140 15.36 -19.43 15.08
C PRO A 140 15.49 -20.35 16.30
N LEU A 141 14.89 -20.00 17.45
CA LEU A 141 14.97 -20.83 18.67
C LEU A 141 14.14 -22.11 18.62
N LYS A 142 13.21 -22.22 17.67
CA LYS A 142 12.36 -23.40 17.54
C LYS A 142 13.08 -24.47 16.73
N ASP A 143 13.19 -25.67 17.27
CA ASP A 143 13.85 -26.76 16.55
C ASP A 143 12.85 -27.39 15.57
N TRP A 144 13.06 -27.17 14.27
CA TRP A 144 12.21 -27.71 13.19
C TRP A 144 13.11 -28.40 12.19
N PRO A 145 13.57 -29.63 12.47
CA PRO A 145 14.56 -30.29 11.64
C PRO A 145 14.01 -30.56 10.24
N GLY A 146 14.81 -30.29 9.22
CA GLY A 146 14.45 -30.54 7.83
C GLY A 146 15.19 -29.65 6.85
N LEU A 147 15.37 -30.16 5.62
CA LEU A 147 16.11 -29.48 4.55
C LEU A 147 15.55 -28.09 4.22
N LEU A 148 14.24 -27.88 4.39
CA LEU A 148 13.54 -26.65 4.04
C LEU A 148 13.14 -25.80 5.25
N THR A 149 13.41 -26.29 6.46
CA THR A 149 12.89 -25.70 7.70
C THR A 149 13.99 -25.17 8.59
N GLN A 150 15.20 -25.74 8.56
CA GLN A 150 16.29 -25.34 9.44
C GLN A 150 17.65 -25.51 8.78
N TRP A 151 18.45 -24.44 8.78
CA TRP A 151 19.83 -24.46 8.33
C TRP A 151 20.70 -25.32 9.25
N SER A 152 21.57 -26.17 8.68
CA SER A 152 22.60 -26.88 9.43
C SER A 152 24.01 -26.46 9.00
N PRO A 153 24.89 -26.10 9.96
CA PRO A 153 26.32 -25.89 9.68
C PRO A 153 27.01 -27.12 9.08
N ASP A 154 26.52 -28.33 9.37
CA ASP A 154 27.10 -29.59 8.87
C ASP A 154 26.93 -29.77 7.35
N TRP A 155 26.07 -28.95 6.73
CA TRP A 155 25.92 -28.91 5.28
C TRP A 155 27.06 -28.17 4.58
N VAL A 156 27.98 -27.53 5.33
CA VAL A 156 28.98 -26.62 4.77
C VAL A 156 30.39 -27.15 4.95
N GLU A 157 31.16 -27.10 3.87
CA GLU A 157 32.61 -27.31 3.88
C GLU A 157 33.34 -26.07 3.35
N GLU A 158 34.52 -25.75 3.91
CA GLU A 158 35.37 -24.68 3.40
C GLU A 158 36.40 -25.26 2.44
N GLN A 159 36.37 -24.82 1.17
CA GLN A 159 37.31 -25.27 0.14
C GLN A 159 37.82 -24.09 -0.67
N GLY A 160 39.14 -23.85 -0.61
CA GLY A 160 39.79 -22.76 -1.38
C GLY A 160 39.34 -21.37 -0.96
N GLY A 161 39.01 -21.17 0.32
CA GLY A 161 38.54 -19.88 0.86
C GLY A 161 37.08 -19.55 0.53
N ALA A 162 36.32 -20.49 -0.04
CA ALA A 162 34.89 -20.36 -0.28
C ALA A 162 34.10 -21.39 0.55
N ALA A 163 32.90 -21.00 1.00
CA ALA A 163 31.95 -21.90 1.63
C ALA A 163 31.19 -22.68 0.56
N ARG A 164 31.13 -24.00 0.69
CA ARG A 164 30.44 -24.89 -0.26
C ARG A 164 29.46 -25.79 0.46
N MET A 165 28.37 -26.15 -0.21
CA MET A 165 27.52 -27.22 0.29
C MET A 165 28.19 -28.57 0.05
N THR A 166 28.18 -29.43 1.08
CA THR A 166 28.71 -30.80 1.00
C THR A 166 27.98 -31.59 -0.09
N ALA A 167 28.67 -32.57 -0.68
CA ALA A 167 28.07 -33.42 -1.71
C ALA A 167 26.85 -34.20 -1.20
N GLU A 168 26.83 -34.56 0.09
CA GLU A 168 25.71 -35.23 0.74
C GLU A 168 24.49 -34.30 0.87
N ALA A 169 24.67 -33.09 1.41
CA ALA A 169 23.58 -32.12 1.50
C ALA A 169 22.99 -31.79 0.13
N ARG A 170 23.85 -31.55 -0.88
CA ARG A 170 23.40 -31.31 -2.26
C ARG A 170 22.63 -32.50 -2.83
N ARG A 171 23.05 -33.74 -2.56
CA ARG A 171 22.33 -34.94 -2.99
C ARG A 171 20.94 -34.97 -2.35
N ALA A 172 20.85 -34.74 -1.04
CA ALA A 172 19.57 -34.70 -0.32
C ALA A 172 18.62 -33.62 -0.88
N PHE A 173 19.11 -32.40 -1.18
CA PHE A 173 18.30 -31.37 -1.83
C PHE A 173 17.80 -31.78 -3.23
N VAL A 174 18.60 -32.55 -3.99
CA VAL A 174 18.15 -33.06 -5.29
C VAL A 174 17.10 -34.15 -5.10
N THR A 175 17.40 -35.18 -4.32
CA THR A 175 16.57 -36.40 -4.23
C THR A 175 15.30 -36.18 -3.42
N ASP A 176 15.39 -35.46 -2.30
CA ASP A 176 14.33 -35.40 -1.29
C ASP A 176 13.50 -34.13 -1.41
N VAL A 177 13.92 -33.20 -2.26
CA VAL A 177 13.18 -31.96 -2.55
C VAL A 177 12.87 -31.84 -4.03
N ALA A 178 13.89 -31.60 -4.88
CA ALA A 178 13.66 -31.27 -6.29
C ALA A 178 13.04 -32.43 -7.08
N ASP A 179 13.51 -33.65 -6.89
CA ASP A 179 13.01 -34.83 -7.60
C ASP A 179 11.59 -35.21 -7.16
N ILE A 180 11.24 -35.04 -5.87
CA ILE A 180 9.87 -35.25 -5.40
C ILE A 180 8.91 -34.23 -6.03
N ASP A 181 9.29 -32.95 -6.07
CA ASP A 181 8.53 -31.88 -6.72
C ASP A 181 8.39 -32.12 -8.25
N ASP A 182 9.41 -32.65 -8.92
CA ASP A 182 9.36 -33.02 -10.35
C ASP A 182 8.45 -34.25 -10.57
N GLN A 183 8.52 -35.28 -9.73
CA GLN A 183 7.65 -36.46 -9.80
C GLN A 183 6.18 -36.09 -9.59
N LEU A 184 5.88 -35.20 -8.63
CA LEU A 184 4.52 -34.73 -8.42
C LEU A 184 4.01 -33.87 -9.60
N ARG A 185 4.86 -32.99 -10.15
CA ARG A 185 4.55 -32.26 -11.39
C ARG A 185 4.15 -33.22 -12.51
N ASP A 186 4.95 -34.27 -12.72
CA ASP A 186 4.75 -35.24 -13.80
C ASP A 186 3.48 -36.09 -13.57
N ALA A 187 3.25 -36.52 -12.33
CA ALA A 187 2.01 -37.21 -11.94
C ALA A 187 0.76 -36.34 -12.17
N LEU A 188 0.89 -35.03 -11.98
CA LEU A 188 -0.14 -34.04 -12.27
C LEU A 188 -0.23 -33.67 -13.77
N GLY A 189 0.71 -34.12 -14.62
CA GLY A 189 0.73 -33.79 -16.04
C GLY A 189 0.94 -32.30 -16.32
N ILE A 190 1.67 -31.61 -15.44
CA ILE A 190 1.99 -30.19 -15.60
C ILE A 190 3.24 -30.06 -16.48
N PRO A 191 3.21 -29.31 -17.60
CA PRO A 191 4.38 -29.14 -18.45
C PRO A 191 5.55 -28.48 -17.70
N GLU A 192 6.77 -28.98 -17.92
CA GLU A 192 7.99 -28.46 -17.28
C GLU A 192 8.16 -26.95 -17.45
N ALA A 193 7.88 -26.41 -18.63
CA ALA A 193 7.99 -24.98 -18.93
C ALA A 193 7.08 -24.07 -18.07
N ARG A 194 6.10 -24.63 -17.36
CA ARG A 194 5.23 -23.85 -16.45
C ARG A 194 5.80 -23.65 -15.06
N LEU A 195 6.83 -24.40 -14.67
CA LEU A 195 7.43 -24.33 -13.34
C LEU A 195 8.92 -24.06 -13.43
N VAL A 196 9.42 -23.27 -12.47
CA VAL A 196 10.86 -23.02 -12.34
C VAL A 196 11.57 -24.31 -11.96
N SER A 197 12.67 -24.64 -12.67
CA SER A 197 13.50 -25.80 -12.33
C SER A 197 14.28 -25.55 -11.04
N LEU A 198 13.99 -26.34 -10.00
CA LEU A 198 14.61 -26.19 -8.68
C LEU A 198 16.10 -26.58 -8.68
N LYS A 199 16.50 -27.53 -9.53
CA LYS A 199 17.88 -28.06 -9.58
C LYS A 199 18.93 -26.98 -9.89
N ASN A 200 18.56 -25.99 -10.71
CA ASN A 200 19.42 -24.86 -11.06
C ASN A 200 19.57 -23.83 -9.93
N HIS A 201 18.73 -23.92 -8.90
CA HIS A 201 18.71 -23.00 -7.76
C HIS A 201 19.25 -23.62 -6.48
N ILE A 202 19.63 -24.91 -6.48
CA ILE A 202 20.26 -25.53 -5.31
C ILE A 202 21.61 -24.84 -5.07
N PRO A 203 21.82 -24.23 -3.89
CA PRO A 203 23.06 -23.53 -3.60
C PRO A 203 24.24 -24.50 -3.62
N SER A 204 25.31 -24.14 -4.34
CA SER A 204 26.51 -24.97 -4.46
C SER A 204 27.70 -24.40 -3.70
N ALA A 205 27.99 -23.12 -3.89
CA ALA A 205 29.14 -22.44 -3.32
C ALA A 205 28.90 -20.93 -3.23
N ALA A 206 29.51 -20.28 -2.24
CA ALA A 206 29.50 -18.83 -2.08
C ALA A 206 30.81 -18.33 -1.43
N ALA A 207 31.05 -17.03 -1.49
CA ALA A 207 32.23 -16.42 -0.88
C ALA A 207 32.27 -16.57 0.66
N THR A 208 31.11 -16.64 1.31
CA THR A 208 30.97 -16.77 2.76
C THR A 208 29.84 -17.71 3.13
N VAL A 209 29.85 -18.27 4.34
CA VAL A 209 28.76 -19.11 4.86
C VAL A 209 27.44 -18.32 4.92
N ALA A 210 27.49 -17.03 5.25
CA ALA A 210 26.32 -16.15 5.24
C ALA A 210 25.69 -16.04 3.84
N ASN A 211 26.50 -15.82 2.80
CA ASN A 211 26.00 -15.78 1.42
C ASN A 211 25.42 -17.14 0.97
N LEU A 212 26.02 -18.25 1.43
CA LEU A 212 25.51 -19.58 1.16
C LEU A 212 24.16 -19.84 1.86
N LYS A 213 24.01 -19.38 3.11
CA LYS A 213 22.75 -19.45 3.88
C LYS A 213 21.64 -18.61 3.21
N SER A 214 21.93 -17.40 2.74
CA SER A 214 20.98 -16.61 1.96
C SER A 214 20.58 -17.31 0.66
N GLY A 215 21.53 -17.90 -0.07
CA GLY A 215 21.23 -18.69 -1.27
C GLY A 215 20.36 -19.93 -1.01
N TRP A 216 20.52 -20.56 0.16
CA TRP A 216 19.61 -21.61 0.63
C TRP A 216 18.21 -21.06 0.95
N GLY A 217 18.12 -19.90 1.62
CA GLY A 217 16.84 -19.23 1.87
C GLY A 217 16.06 -18.95 0.58
N ASP A 218 16.73 -18.43 -0.45
CA ASP A 218 16.15 -18.21 -1.78
C ASP A 218 15.64 -19.51 -2.42
N PHE A 219 16.42 -20.59 -2.30
CA PHE A 219 16.02 -21.92 -2.78
C PHE A 219 14.79 -22.45 -2.05
N VAL A 220 14.72 -22.28 -0.72
CA VAL A 220 13.55 -22.67 0.08
C VAL A 220 12.31 -21.89 -0.37
N MET A 221 12.41 -20.57 -0.55
CA MET A 221 11.26 -19.76 -0.99
C MET A 221 10.73 -20.21 -2.36
N LYS A 222 11.62 -20.42 -3.33
CA LYS A 222 11.23 -20.95 -4.65
C LYS A 222 10.60 -22.33 -4.57
N THR A 223 11.11 -23.18 -3.67
CA THR A 223 10.53 -24.49 -3.42
C THR A 223 9.12 -24.37 -2.83
N MET A 224 8.92 -23.52 -1.82
CA MET A 224 7.60 -23.34 -1.20
C MET A 224 6.55 -22.79 -2.16
N ASP A 225 6.92 -21.81 -3.00
CA ASP A 225 6.04 -21.26 -4.04
C ASP A 225 5.63 -22.34 -5.06
N ARG A 226 6.62 -23.11 -5.55
CA ARG A 226 6.38 -24.26 -6.44
C ARG A 226 5.48 -25.30 -5.79
N ARG A 227 5.71 -25.64 -4.51
CA ARG A 227 4.87 -26.58 -3.77
C ARG A 227 3.45 -26.07 -3.62
N GLY A 228 3.24 -24.78 -3.37
CA GLY A 228 1.89 -24.18 -3.37
C GLY A 228 1.15 -24.39 -4.69
N PHE A 229 1.85 -24.20 -5.82
CA PHE A 229 1.29 -24.49 -7.14
C PHE A 229 0.90 -25.96 -7.31
N LEU A 230 1.81 -26.88 -6.97
CA LEU A 230 1.55 -28.32 -7.06
C LEU A 230 0.42 -28.77 -6.14
N MET A 231 0.36 -28.25 -4.92
CA MET A 231 -0.65 -28.59 -3.90
C MET A 231 -2.03 -28.03 -4.24
N ARG A 232 -2.11 -26.87 -4.90
CA ARG A 232 -3.38 -26.38 -5.48
C ARG A 232 -3.95 -27.41 -6.47
N HIS A 233 -3.13 -27.94 -7.36
CA HIS A 233 -3.57 -28.93 -8.35
C HIS A 233 -3.85 -30.30 -7.72
N ALA A 234 -3.02 -30.73 -6.76
CA ALA A 234 -3.19 -32.02 -6.10
C ALA A 234 -4.42 -32.03 -5.16
N ILE A 235 -4.53 -31.06 -4.26
CA ILE A 235 -5.56 -31.01 -3.22
C ILE A 235 -6.74 -30.14 -3.64
N GLY A 236 -6.48 -28.90 -4.08
CA GLY A 236 -7.53 -27.95 -4.45
C GLY A 236 -8.43 -28.46 -5.56
N GLU A 237 -7.85 -29.03 -6.62
CA GLU A 237 -8.59 -29.62 -7.74
C GLU A 237 -9.00 -31.08 -7.50
N GLY A 238 -8.76 -31.64 -6.30
CA GLY A 238 -9.21 -32.98 -5.93
C GLY A 238 -8.49 -34.14 -6.62
N ARG A 239 -7.28 -33.92 -7.15
CA ARG A 239 -6.50 -34.93 -7.87
C ARG A 239 -5.66 -35.83 -6.96
N TRP A 240 -5.74 -35.64 -5.65
CA TRP A 240 -4.95 -36.39 -4.67
C TRP A 240 -5.21 -37.89 -4.74
N GLN A 241 -6.48 -38.29 -4.82
CA GLN A 241 -6.87 -39.71 -4.90
C GLN A 241 -6.31 -40.39 -6.17
N ASP A 242 -6.14 -39.64 -7.26
CA ASP A 242 -5.50 -40.15 -8.46
C ASP A 242 -4.00 -40.37 -8.27
N ILE A 243 -3.33 -39.50 -7.51
CA ILE A 243 -1.91 -39.68 -7.16
C ILE A 243 -1.74 -40.93 -6.29
N GLU A 244 -2.54 -41.05 -5.23
CA GLU A 244 -2.55 -42.22 -4.34
C GLU A 244 -2.73 -43.53 -5.11
N ARG A 245 -3.70 -43.57 -6.03
CA ARG A 245 -4.03 -44.77 -6.81
C ARG A 245 -3.02 -45.09 -7.91
N ARG A 246 -2.53 -44.09 -8.65
CA ARG A 246 -1.69 -44.30 -9.85
C ARG A 246 -0.21 -44.29 -9.55
N PHE A 247 0.21 -43.60 -8.49
CA PHE A 247 1.60 -43.41 -8.11
C PHE A 247 1.79 -43.67 -6.60
N PRO A 248 1.50 -44.89 -6.11
CA PRO A 248 1.51 -45.19 -4.68
C PRO A 248 2.89 -44.99 -4.03
N GLY A 249 3.98 -45.23 -4.77
CA GLY A 249 5.34 -44.96 -4.27
C GLY A 249 5.58 -43.48 -4.01
N LEU A 250 5.21 -42.62 -4.96
CA LEU A 250 5.28 -41.16 -4.80
C LEU A 250 4.39 -40.68 -3.65
N HIS A 251 3.19 -41.25 -3.51
CA HIS A 251 2.28 -40.92 -2.44
C HIS A 251 2.89 -41.17 -1.04
N GLU A 252 3.54 -42.31 -0.84
CA GLU A 252 4.25 -42.59 0.42
C GLU A 252 5.46 -41.66 0.60
N SER A 253 6.24 -41.40 -0.45
CA SER A 253 7.35 -40.42 -0.38
C SER A 253 6.88 -39.02 0.04
N LEU A 254 5.72 -38.55 -0.47
CA LEU A 254 5.15 -37.25 -0.09
C LEU A 254 4.72 -37.19 1.39
N LYS A 255 4.27 -38.32 1.96
CA LYS A 255 3.95 -38.41 3.40
C LYS A 255 5.20 -38.36 4.25
N GLU A 256 6.24 -39.11 3.85
CA GLU A 256 7.52 -39.19 4.58
C GLU A 256 8.32 -37.89 4.51
N SER A 257 8.30 -37.18 3.37
CA SER A 257 9.12 -35.99 3.14
C SER A 257 8.55 -34.69 3.73
N HIS A 258 7.64 -34.78 4.71
CA HIS A 258 6.91 -33.64 5.28
C HIS A 258 6.25 -32.72 4.24
N TYR A 259 5.87 -33.26 3.06
CA TYR A 259 5.25 -32.48 2.00
C TYR A 259 3.81 -32.06 2.37
N LEU A 260 3.16 -32.91 3.16
CA LEU A 260 1.74 -32.85 3.53
C LEU A 260 1.52 -32.21 4.91
N VAL A 261 2.35 -31.23 5.25
CA VAL A 261 2.10 -30.33 6.39
C VAL A 261 0.90 -29.42 6.08
N PRO A 262 0.25 -28.83 7.11
CA PRO A 262 -0.85 -27.91 6.90
C PRO A 262 -0.44 -26.80 5.94
N PRO A 263 -1.31 -26.37 5.02
CA PRO A 263 -1.03 -25.18 4.24
C PRO A 263 -1.18 -23.97 5.15
N ARG A 264 -0.48 -22.89 4.85
CA ARG A 264 -0.55 -21.67 5.66
C ARG A 264 -1.96 -21.09 5.73
N GLY A 265 -2.70 -21.16 4.61
CA GLY A 265 -4.04 -20.58 4.52
C GLY A 265 -4.10 -19.18 3.92
N VAL A 266 -5.21 -18.49 4.17
CA VAL A 266 -5.52 -17.21 3.52
C VAL A 266 -6.40 -16.30 4.38
N TRP A 267 -6.20 -14.98 4.25
CA TRP A 267 -7.04 -13.95 4.86
C TRP A 267 -8.15 -13.48 3.93
N VAL A 268 -9.33 -13.23 4.47
CA VAL A 268 -10.51 -12.80 3.72
C VAL A 268 -11.16 -11.59 4.40
N SER A 269 -11.06 -10.43 3.77
CA SER A 269 -11.66 -9.19 4.25
C SER A 269 -13.17 -9.14 4.00
N GLU A 270 -13.61 -9.59 2.82
CA GLU A 270 -15.01 -9.56 2.37
C GLU A 270 -15.69 -10.93 2.48
N THR A 271 -16.00 -11.36 3.70
CA THR A 271 -16.57 -12.70 3.97
C THR A 271 -17.84 -12.97 3.17
N CYS A 272 -18.76 -12.00 3.10
CA CYS A 272 -20.03 -12.14 2.38
C CYS A 272 -19.84 -12.43 0.88
N ALA A 273 -18.93 -11.70 0.23
CA ALA A 273 -18.65 -11.85 -1.21
C ALA A 273 -17.88 -13.14 -1.54
N ARG A 274 -17.25 -13.77 -0.55
CA ARG A 274 -16.33 -14.91 -0.73
C ARG A 274 -16.80 -16.20 -0.05
N LEU A 275 -18.06 -16.28 0.39
CA LEU A 275 -18.60 -17.43 1.13
C LEU A 275 -18.36 -18.79 0.46
N SER A 276 -18.50 -18.89 -0.86
CA SER A 276 -18.27 -20.14 -1.60
C SER A 276 -16.81 -20.58 -1.51
N VAL A 277 -15.88 -19.64 -1.71
CA VAL A 277 -14.44 -19.88 -1.69
C VAL A 277 -13.96 -20.23 -0.28
N ILE A 278 -14.45 -19.53 0.74
CA ILE A 278 -14.15 -19.84 2.15
C ILE A 278 -14.51 -21.29 2.47
N LYS A 279 -15.73 -21.71 2.09
CA LYS A 279 -16.19 -23.09 2.31
C LYS A 279 -15.36 -24.12 1.56
N GLU A 280 -14.94 -23.80 0.33
CA GLU A 280 -14.08 -24.67 -0.46
C GLU A 280 -12.74 -24.89 0.21
N PHE A 281 -12.08 -23.82 0.66
CA PHE A 281 -10.82 -23.92 1.40
C PHE A 281 -10.97 -24.74 2.69
N ILE A 282 -12.02 -24.46 3.48
CA ILE A 282 -12.28 -25.20 4.71
C ILE A 282 -12.49 -26.69 4.42
N ARG A 283 -13.25 -27.02 3.37
CA ARG A 283 -13.51 -28.40 2.94
C ARG A 283 -12.22 -29.15 2.61
N VAL A 284 -11.27 -28.49 1.96
CA VAL A 284 -9.98 -29.09 1.59
C VAL A 284 -8.89 -28.90 2.64
N GLY A 285 -9.24 -28.49 3.87
CA GLY A 285 -8.31 -28.42 5.00
C GLY A 285 -7.38 -27.21 5.01
N VAL A 286 -7.63 -26.22 4.17
CA VAL A 286 -6.88 -24.96 4.13
C VAL A 286 -7.37 -24.03 5.25
N PRO A 287 -6.47 -23.45 6.08
CA PRO A 287 -6.86 -22.46 7.07
C PRO A 287 -7.42 -21.20 6.39
N VAL A 288 -8.53 -20.67 6.92
CA VAL A 288 -9.11 -19.41 6.41
C VAL A 288 -9.37 -18.48 7.56
N TYR A 289 -8.82 -17.27 7.49
CA TYR A 289 -8.97 -16.21 8.47
C TYR A 289 -9.93 -15.17 7.90
N TYR A 290 -11.16 -15.10 8.39
CA TYR A 290 -12.21 -14.27 7.80
C TYR A 290 -12.89 -13.39 8.84
N ARG A 291 -13.36 -12.23 8.39
CA ARG A 291 -14.09 -11.29 9.25
C ARG A 291 -15.52 -11.76 9.45
N TRP A 292 -15.97 -11.83 10.69
CA TRP A 292 -17.34 -12.21 11.03
C TRP A 292 -18.04 -11.04 11.72
N ASP A 293 -19.28 -10.79 11.29
CA ASP A 293 -20.16 -9.78 11.86
C ASP A 293 -21.58 -10.33 12.05
N HIS A 294 -22.40 -9.59 12.80
CA HIS A 294 -23.76 -10.02 13.12
C HIS A 294 -24.68 -10.09 11.89
N SER A 295 -24.41 -9.33 10.83
CA SER A 295 -25.23 -9.33 9.60
C SER A 295 -25.18 -10.68 8.89
N LEU A 296 -24.06 -11.42 9.00
CA LEU A 296 -23.89 -12.74 8.41
C LEU A 296 -24.83 -13.80 9.01
N LEU A 297 -25.34 -13.63 10.23
CA LEU A 297 -26.32 -14.56 10.81
C LEU A 297 -27.64 -14.60 10.02
N ASN A 298 -27.96 -13.51 9.33
CA ASN A 298 -29.15 -13.41 8.48
C ASN A 298 -28.99 -14.14 7.14
N LEU A 299 -27.77 -14.57 6.79
CA LEU A 299 -27.49 -15.29 5.56
C LEU A 299 -27.43 -16.80 5.85
N PRO A 300 -28.38 -17.61 5.36
CA PRO A 300 -28.38 -19.06 5.59
C PRO A 300 -27.08 -19.74 5.14
N ALA A 301 -26.48 -19.25 4.05
CA ALA A 301 -25.23 -19.75 3.53
C ALA A 301 -24.04 -19.50 4.47
N ALA A 302 -24.05 -18.47 5.31
CA ALA A 302 -22.94 -18.14 6.20
C ALA A 302 -23.01 -18.87 7.55
N ARG A 303 -24.16 -19.45 7.94
CA ARG A 303 -24.37 -20.04 9.27
C ARG A 303 -23.35 -21.10 9.68
N VAL A 304 -22.85 -21.89 8.72
CA VAL A 304 -21.83 -22.92 8.97
C VAL A 304 -20.45 -22.34 9.31
N LEU A 305 -20.25 -21.05 9.06
CA LEU A 305 -19.02 -20.30 9.35
C LEU A 305 -19.16 -19.45 10.63
N ALA A 306 -20.30 -19.54 11.33
CA ALA A 306 -20.49 -18.79 12.56
C ALA A 306 -19.46 -19.25 13.61
N PRO A 307 -18.82 -18.32 14.33
CA PRO A 307 -17.97 -18.69 15.45
C PRO A 307 -18.79 -19.46 16.49
N PRO A 308 -18.23 -20.53 17.08
CA PRO A 308 -18.87 -21.25 18.17
C PRO A 308 -19.31 -20.29 19.29
N PRO A 309 -20.52 -20.44 19.87
CA PRO A 309 -21.03 -19.53 20.90
C PRO A 309 -20.13 -19.41 22.14
N ASP A 310 -19.38 -20.46 22.46
CA ASP A 310 -18.39 -20.47 23.54
C ASP A 310 -17.14 -19.63 23.22
N LEU A 311 -16.83 -19.44 21.94
CA LEU A 311 -15.74 -18.57 21.50
C LEU A 311 -16.20 -17.14 21.31
N TRP A 312 -17.42 -16.90 20.84
CA TRP A 312 -17.93 -15.55 20.68
C TRP A 312 -19.44 -15.51 20.77
N THR A 313 -19.93 -14.62 21.63
CA THR A 313 -21.35 -14.30 21.72
C THR A 313 -21.50 -12.86 21.25
N PRO A 314 -22.41 -12.56 20.30
CA PRO A 314 -22.65 -11.19 19.88
C PRO A 314 -23.06 -10.36 21.10
N PRO A 315 -22.59 -9.10 21.22
CA PRO A 315 -23.09 -8.20 22.24
C PRO A 315 -24.60 -8.09 22.08
N VAL A 316 -25.34 -8.47 23.12
CA VAL A 316 -26.80 -8.33 23.14
C VAL A 316 -27.07 -6.84 23.09
N ARG A 317 -27.42 -6.31 21.92
CA ARG A 317 -27.95 -4.95 21.80
C ARG A 317 -29.26 -4.95 22.58
N ILE A 318 -29.21 -4.48 23.82
CA ILE A 318 -30.40 -4.16 24.60
C ILE A 318 -31.11 -3.09 23.77
N LEU A 319 -32.10 -3.50 22.99
CA LEU A 319 -33.05 -2.57 22.38
C LEU A 319 -33.64 -1.80 23.56
N ARG A 320 -33.18 -0.55 23.75
CA ARG A 320 -33.90 0.41 24.58
C ARG A 320 -35.27 0.55 23.92
N THR A 321 -36.24 -0.18 24.43
CA THR A 321 -37.64 0.04 24.11
C THR A 321 -37.92 1.52 24.31
N PRO A 322 -38.38 2.25 23.27
CA PRO A 322 -38.76 3.64 23.46
C PRO A 322 -39.84 3.68 24.53
N SER A 323 -39.52 4.31 25.66
CA SER A 323 -40.47 4.56 26.74
C SER A 323 -41.64 5.36 26.14
N SER A 324 -42.80 4.72 26.04
CA SER A 324 -44.05 5.37 25.64
C SER A 324 -44.26 6.64 26.46
N PRO A 325 -44.67 7.77 25.84
CA PRO A 325 -45.06 8.95 26.60
C PRO A 325 -46.38 8.65 27.32
N THR A 326 -46.32 8.51 28.64
CA THR A 326 -47.50 8.40 29.48
C THR A 326 -48.21 9.75 29.51
N LEU A 327 -49.22 9.91 28.66
CA LEU A 327 -50.27 10.91 28.82
C LEU A 327 -51.21 10.43 29.93
N SER A 328 -51.09 11.04 31.11
CA SER A 328 -52.11 10.93 32.17
C SER A 328 -52.65 12.31 32.48
N ALA A 329 -53.91 12.52 32.10
CA ALA A 329 -54.71 13.68 32.46
C ALA A 329 -55.50 13.42 33.75
N SER A 330 -55.49 14.42 34.65
CA SER A 330 -56.55 14.76 35.64
C SER A 330 -56.74 13.78 36.81
N SER A 331 -56.97 14.14 38.08
CA SER A 331 -57.38 15.41 38.71
C SER A 331 -57.41 15.27 40.25
N VAL A 332 -57.26 16.39 40.99
CA VAL A 332 -57.92 16.75 42.29
C VAL A 332 -57.39 16.03 43.56
N ASP A 333 -57.10 16.63 44.73
CA ASP A 333 -57.14 18.00 45.29
C ASP A 333 -56.32 18.04 46.61
N VAL A 334 -56.22 19.25 47.20
CA VAL A 334 -55.98 19.60 48.63
C VAL A 334 -54.56 20.11 49.02
N SER A 335 -54.41 21.45 48.96
CA SER A 335 -54.10 22.39 50.09
C SER A 335 -52.89 22.12 51.02
N LEU A 336 -52.06 23.05 51.52
CA LEU A 336 -52.10 24.52 51.69
C LEU A 336 -50.75 25.00 52.31
N ILE A 337 -50.38 26.27 52.05
CA ILE A 337 -49.54 27.21 52.85
C ILE A 337 -48.00 27.02 52.87
N SER A 338 -47.23 27.92 52.25
CA SER A 338 -46.85 29.22 52.84
C SER A 338 -45.98 30.08 51.90
N SER A 339 -46.08 31.38 52.09
CA SER A 339 -45.69 32.49 51.20
C SER A 339 -44.30 33.08 51.52
N ALA A 340 -43.66 33.73 50.52
CA ALA A 340 -42.94 35.02 50.56
C ALA A 340 -42.07 35.15 49.27
N GLU A 341 -42.41 36.02 48.31
CA GLU A 341 -41.89 37.41 48.14
C GLU A 341 -40.37 37.47 47.84
N LEU A 342 -39.79 38.29 46.96
CA LEU A 342 -40.16 39.27 45.91
C LEU A 342 -38.79 39.79 45.35
N ILE A 343 -38.75 40.23 44.08
CA ILE A 343 -37.85 41.28 43.51
C ILE A 343 -36.34 40.88 43.37
N SER A 344 -35.81 40.63 42.17
CA SER A 344 -35.43 41.55 41.07
C SER A 344 -34.10 42.31 41.25
N ASN A 345 -33.31 42.26 40.16
CA ASN A 345 -32.22 43.13 39.70
C ASN A 345 -30.77 42.92 40.20
N ALA A 346 -29.98 42.38 39.26
CA ALA A 346 -28.78 42.97 38.64
C ALA A 346 -27.77 43.75 39.51
N SER A 347 -26.49 43.34 39.47
CA SER A 347 -25.43 44.02 38.69
C SER A 347 -24.02 43.63 39.16
N ARG A 348 -23.16 43.30 38.19
CA ARG A 348 -21.73 43.67 38.03
C ARG A 348 -20.66 43.40 39.11
N ARG A 349 -19.50 43.01 38.54
CA ARG A 349 -18.08 43.21 38.98
C ARG A 349 -17.63 42.32 40.15
N SER A 350 -16.37 41.87 40.29
CA SER A 350 -15.11 42.00 39.57
C SER A 350 -14.08 41.14 40.33
N SER A 351 -13.10 40.57 39.62
CA SER A 351 -11.71 40.28 40.05
C SER A 351 -11.42 39.60 41.40
N GLN A 352 -10.66 38.49 41.39
CA GLN A 352 -9.28 38.41 41.92
C GLN A 352 -8.69 36.98 41.84
N ARG A 353 -7.49 36.88 41.26
CA ARG A 353 -6.39 35.92 41.62
C ARG A 353 -5.80 36.37 42.98
N PRO A 354 -4.93 35.63 43.72
CA PRO A 354 -3.94 34.62 43.28
C PRO A 354 -3.63 33.46 44.30
N ARG A 355 -2.59 32.66 43.97
CA ARG A 355 -1.57 31.98 44.83
C ARG A 355 -1.63 30.44 45.02
N THR A 356 -0.52 29.81 44.60
CA THR A 356 0.16 28.60 45.09
C THR A 356 0.95 28.88 46.39
N PRO A 357 1.66 27.94 47.08
CA PRO A 357 1.63 26.45 47.20
C PRO A 357 1.52 26.02 48.71
N PRO A 358 1.92 24.80 49.22
CA PRO A 358 3.32 24.33 49.34
C PRO A 358 3.57 22.79 49.27
N LEU A 359 4.86 22.47 49.40
CA LEU A 359 5.62 21.21 49.42
C LEU A 359 5.18 20.14 50.45
N CYS A 360 5.55 18.88 50.19
CA CYS A 360 5.76 17.87 51.23
C CYS A 360 7.02 17.03 50.96
N THR A 361 7.73 16.74 52.04
CA THR A 361 9.08 16.17 52.16
C THR A 361 9.07 14.69 52.57
N THR A 362 10.23 14.05 52.31
CA THR A 362 10.88 12.91 53.03
C THR A 362 10.30 11.49 52.96
N CYS A 363 11.14 10.53 52.55
CA CYS A 363 11.67 9.47 53.44
C CYS A 363 12.91 8.78 52.84
N SER A 364 13.78 8.33 53.75
CA SER A 364 15.19 7.97 53.61
C SER A 364 15.45 6.50 53.23
N GLY A 365 16.69 6.18 52.84
CA GLY A 365 17.18 4.80 52.78
C GLY A 365 18.62 4.65 52.27
N THR A 366 19.58 4.87 53.18
CA THR A 366 21.05 4.78 53.05
C THR A 366 21.62 3.37 52.96
N HIS A 367 22.79 3.20 52.31
CA HIS A 367 24.01 2.47 52.70
C HIS A 367 24.95 2.41 51.47
N ALA A 368 26.28 2.47 51.47
CA ALA A 368 27.36 2.97 52.32
C ALA A 368 28.70 2.68 51.58
N VAL A 369 29.81 3.27 52.05
CA VAL A 369 31.25 2.97 51.79
C VAL A 369 31.83 3.60 50.50
N SER A 370 32.72 4.61 50.44
CA SER A 370 33.80 5.20 51.27
C SER A 370 35.23 4.84 50.82
N VAL A 371 36.11 5.87 50.83
CA VAL A 371 37.61 5.89 50.91
C VAL A 371 38.35 5.75 49.55
N CYS A 372 39.32 6.57 49.06
CA CYS A 372 40.12 7.76 49.48
C CYS A 372 40.77 8.39 48.19
N THR A 373 40.77 9.72 47.96
CA THR A 373 41.88 10.74 48.15
C THR A 373 43.26 10.38 47.58
N ALA A 374 44.13 11.27 47.06
CA ALA A 374 44.10 12.66 46.56
C ALA A 374 45.49 12.99 45.93
N ALA A 375 45.51 13.98 45.02
CA ALA A 375 46.57 14.97 44.71
C ALA A 375 48.03 14.54 44.38
N ALA A 376 48.56 15.02 43.23
CA ALA A 376 49.57 16.10 43.17
C ALA A 376 50.19 16.23 41.76
N ALA A 377 50.72 17.42 41.49
CA ALA A 377 51.13 18.00 40.22
C ALA A 377 52.39 17.42 39.56
N SER A 378 52.50 17.53 38.22
CA SER A 378 53.64 18.18 37.51
C SER A 378 53.47 18.18 35.97
N THR A 379 53.61 19.37 35.38
CA THR A 379 53.96 19.68 33.96
C THR A 379 55.48 19.49 33.74
N PRO A 380 56.11 19.71 32.56
CA PRO A 380 55.66 19.79 31.16
C PRO A 380 56.58 19.05 30.13
N THR A 381 56.09 18.66 28.94
CA THR A 381 56.86 18.79 27.67
C THR A 381 55.94 18.65 26.45
N ALA A 382 55.95 19.65 25.56
CA ALA A 382 55.34 19.65 24.23
C ALA A 382 56.38 19.15 23.18
N PRO A 383 56.14 19.19 21.85
CA PRO A 383 54.89 19.26 21.07
C PRO A 383 54.85 18.22 19.92
N ARG A 384 53.65 17.85 19.45
CA ARG A 384 53.42 17.54 18.02
C ARG A 384 52.00 17.96 17.64
N SER A 385 51.88 19.04 16.88
CA SER A 385 50.70 19.31 16.05
C SER A 385 50.54 18.18 15.03
N PRO A 386 49.30 17.77 14.72
CA PRO A 386 48.69 18.35 13.51
C PRO A 386 47.19 18.63 13.61
N SER A 387 46.81 19.67 12.86
CA SER A 387 45.56 19.84 12.10
C SER A 387 44.21 20.05 12.83
N PRO A 388 43.32 20.87 12.22
CA PRO A 388 42.11 21.35 12.86
C PRO A 388 41.02 20.27 12.85
N VAL A 389 40.43 20.07 14.03
CA VAL A 389 39.21 19.30 14.27
C VAL A 389 38.08 19.94 13.48
N SER A 390 37.54 19.20 12.51
CA SER A 390 36.24 19.48 11.89
C SER A 390 35.13 19.31 12.94
N PRO A 391 34.07 20.13 12.91
CA PRO A 391 32.96 19.95 13.82
C PRO A 391 32.26 18.61 13.55
N GLU A 392 31.95 17.91 14.64
CA GLU A 392 31.16 16.68 14.67
C GLU A 392 29.88 16.82 13.83
N PRO A 393 29.55 15.85 12.95
CA PRO A 393 28.22 15.76 12.40
C PRO A 393 27.27 15.35 13.52
N THR A 394 26.36 16.25 13.83
CA THR A 394 25.20 16.03 14.69
C THR A 394 24.48 14.75 14.27
N GLU A 395 24.25 13.84 15.22
CA GLU A 395 23.47 12.61 15.04
C GLU A 395 22.18 12.90 14.27
N ALA A 396 22.06 12.31 13.08
CA ALA A 396 20.86 12.37 12.28
C ALA A 396 19.80 11.50 12.94
N ALA A 397 18.70 12.14 13.34
CA ALA A 397 17.49 11.48 13.82
C ALA A 397 17.00 10.40 12.82
N PRO A 398 16.40 9.29 13.30
CA PRO A 398 15.96 8.18 12.47
C PRO A 398 14.97 8.64 11.39
N ALA A 399 15.17 8.10 10.18
CA ALA A 399 14.45 8.48 8.97
C ALA A 399 13.07 7.81 8.92
N ASP A 400 12.03 8.56 9.31
CA ASP A 400 10.64 8.22 8.97
C ASP A 400 10.25 8.83 7.64
N SER A 401 9.79 7.99 6.69
CA SER A 401 9.32 8.45 5.39
C SER A 401 8.51 7.43 4.59
N ASP A 402 7.26 7.23 4.98
CA ASP A 402 6.27 6.43 4.22
C ASP A 402 6.09 6.91 2.77
N ASP A 403 6.28 8.20 2.50
CA ASP A 403 6.22 8.75 1.14
C ASP A 403 7.52 8.52 0.34
N GLU A 404 8.71 8.55 0.96
CA GLU A 404 9.97 8.25 0.27
C GLU A 404 10.12 6.73 0.04
N ALA A 405 9.66 5.89 0.97
CA ALA A 405 9.62 4.44 0.79
C ALA A 405 8.71 4.03 -0.39
N MET A 406 7.53 4.65 -0.53
CA MET A 406 6.65 4.41 -1.68
C MET A 406 7.21 4.96 -2.98
N ALA A 407 7.81 6.15 -2.94
CA ALA A 407 8.43 6.73 -4.10
C ALA A 407 9.65 5.92 -4.58
N GLN A 408 10.35 5.26 -3.65
CA GLN A 408 11.45 4.35 -3.94
C GLN A 408 10.94 3.07 -4.62
N VAL A 409 9.83 2.50 -4.14
CA VAL A 409 9.14 1.36 -4.79
C VAL A 409 8.67 1.72 -6.20
N ASP A 410 8.10 2.91 -6.35
CA ASP A 410 7.68 3.46 -7.65
C ASP A 410 8.87 3.70 -8.61
N LEU A 411 9.99 4.22 -8.11
CA LEU A 411 11.19 4.49 -8.90
C LEU A 411 11.98 3.22 -9.25
N GLU A 412 11.96 2.19 -8.40
CA GLU A 412 12.53 0.86 -8.71
C GLU A 412 11.69 0.12 -9.75
N ALA A 413 10.36 0.19 -9.65
CA ALA A 413 9.46 -0.36 -10.66
C ALA A 413 9.66 0.26 -12.05
N LEU A 414 10.09 1.54 -12.11
CA LEU A 414 10.39 2.26 -13.35
C LEU A 414 11.79 1.96 -13.93
N ARG A 415 12.76 1.50 -13.12
CA ARG A 415 14.15 1.26 -13.54
C ARG A 415 14.43 -0.18 -13.99
N ALA A 416 13.57 -1.14 -13.66
CA ALA A 416 13.76 -2.54 -14.02
C ALA A 416 13.54 -2.77 -15.53
N ALA A 417 14.61 -2.69 -16.32
CA ALA A 417 14.63 -3.14 -17.70
C ALA A 417 14.37 -4.66 -17.71
N ASN A 418 13.18 -5.07 -18.19
CA ASN A 418 12.67 -6.46 -18.33
C ASN A 418 11.64 -6.95 -17.29
N HIS A 419 11.01 -6.08 -16.49
CA HIS A 419 9.80 -6.46 -15.75
C HIS A 419 8.53 -6.12 -16.54
N ASP A 420 7.71 -7.14 -16.79
CA ASP A 420 6.37 -6.98 -17.33
C ASP A 420 5.56 -6.07 -16.40
N ALA A 421 5.03 -4.96 -16.91
CA ALA A 421 4.30 -3.93 -16.17
C ALA A 421 2.97 -4.39 -15.50
N ASN A 422 2.78 -5.70 -15.33
CA ASN A 422 1.64 -6.36 -14.70
C ASN A 422 1.88 -6.74 -13.22
N SER A 423 3.05 -6.45 -12.63
CA SER A 423 3.35 -6.79 -11.23
C SER A 423 3.32 -5.63 -10.23
N ALA A 424 2.99 -4.41 -10.66
CA ALA A 424 2.94 -3.23 -9.78
C ALA A 424 1.58 -3.13 -9.04
N ASN A 425 1.29 -4.09 -8.16
CA ASN A 425 0.40 -3.83 -7.03
C ASN A 425 1.19 -3.04 -5.98
N LEU A 426 1.24 -1.73 -6.15
CA LEU A 426 1.79 -0.77 -5.18
C LEU A 426 0.96 -0.81 -3.89
N SER A 427 1.42 -1.59 -2.91
CA SER A 427 0.89 -1.59 -1.55
C SER A 427 1.43 -0.38 -0.78
N LEU A 428 0.53 0.44 -0.25
CA LEU A 428 0.81 1.60 0.61
C LEU A 428 1.54 1.15 1.92
N PRO A 429 2.31 2.02 2.60
CA PRO A 429 2.97 1.73 3.87
C PRO A 429 1.96 1.58 5.01
N HIS A 430 2.40 0.92 6.08
CA HIS A 430 1.58 0.37 7.16
C HIS A 430 0.92 1.35 8.13
N ASN A 431 1.20 2.64 8.00
CA ASN A 431 0.64 3.66 8.89
C ASN A 431 -0.39 4.55 8.17
N ALA A 432 -0.59 4.36 6.87
CA ALA A 432 -1.65 5.03 6.15
C ALA A 432 -2.99 4.40 6.55
N SER A 433 -3.79 5.12 7.35
CA SER A 433 -5.24 4.88 7.42
C SER A 433 -5.75 4.62 6.00
N ALA A 434 -6.50 3.53 5.78
CA ALA A 434 -7.10 3.27 4.49
C ALA A 434 -8.09 4.42 4.22
N GLU A 435 -7.63 5.45 3.50
CA GLU A 435 -8.50 6.48 2.98
C GLU A 435 -9.63 5.76 2.25
N PRO A 436 -10.91 6.05 2.56
CA PRO A 436 -12.02 5.40 1.90
C PRO A 436 -11.80 5.51 0.40
N ALA A 437 -11.81 4.37 -0.29
CA ALA A 437 -11.50 4.33 -1.72
C ALA A 437 -12.35 5.38 -2.45
N PRO A 438 -11.74 6.24 -3.29
CA PRO A 438 -12.45 7.32 -3.95
C PRO A 438 -13.67 6.77 -4.67
N LYS A 439 -14.85 7.34 -4.38
CA LYS A 439 -16.09 6.90 -5.01
C LYS A 439 -16.21 7.58 -6.36
N TRP A 440 -16.16 6.79 -7.41
CA TRP A 440 -16.34 7.27 -8.76
C TRP A 440 -17.80 7.15 -9.18
N PHE A 441 -18.38 8.27 -9.63
CA PHE A 441 -19.75 8.31 -10.11
C PHE A 441 -19.77 8.59 -11.61
N ALA A 442 -20.46 7.73 -12.35
CA ALA A 442 -20.71 7.94 -13.76
C ALA A 442 -21.87 8.93 -13.92
N VAL A 443 -21.64 9.99 -14.69
CA VAL A 443 -22.70 10.93 -15.08
C VAL A 443 -23.31 10.42 -16.38
N GLN A 444 -24.61 10.15 -16.39
CA GLN A 444 -25.31 9.73 -17.59
C GLN A 444 -25.41 10.91 -18.58
N ILE A 445 -24.65 10.84 -19.67
CA ILE A 445 -24.58 11.94 -20.66
C ILE A 445 -25.71 11.77 -21.68
N THR A 446 -26.66 12.69 -21.69
CA THR A 446 -27.54 12.91 -22.86
C THR A 446 -26.86 13.96 -23.74
N MET A 447 -26.25 13.57 -24.87
CA MET A 447 -25.60 14.52 -25.80
C MET A 447 -26.63 15.12 -26.77
N PRO A 448 -27.00 16.42 -26.72
CA PRO A 448 -27.82 17.04 -27.75
C PRO A 448 -26.93 17.65 -28.86
N GLY A 449 -27.40 17.58 -30.10
CA GLY A 449 -26.67 17.96 -31.32
C GLY A 449 -26.43 19.45 -31.59
N SER A 450 -26.42 20.34 -30.59
CA SER A 450 -26.02 21.75 -30.79
C SER A 450 -25.64 22.42 -29.47
N PHE A 451 -24.47 23.07 -29.44
CA PHE A 451 -23.87 23.69 -28.25
C PHE A 451 -24.03 25.21 -28.28
N GLU A 452 -25.14 25.71 -27.75
CA GLU A 452 -25.17 27.08 -27.22
C GLU A 452 -24.91 27.02 -25.71
N THR A 453 -23.85 27.70 -25.27
CA THR A 453 -23.53 27.94 -23.86
C THR A 453 -24.41 29.09 -23.36
N ASN A 454 -25.23 28.83 -22.33
CA ASN A 454 -25.99 29.90 -21.67
C ASN A 454 -25.03 30.84 -20.93
N ALA A 455 -25.28 32.15 -21.00
CA ALA A 455 -24.44 33.21 -20.41
C ALA A 455 -24.33 33.19 -18.86
N ALA A 456 -24.95 32.21 -18.19
CA ALA A 456 -24.96 32.09 -16.74
C ALA A 456 -23.83 31.20 -16.19
N THR A 457 -23.20 30.33 -16.99
CA THR A 457 -22.20 29.34 -16.53
C THR A 457 -21.12 30.00 -15.65
N PRO A 458 -20.67 29.36 -14.55
CA PRO A 458 -19.67 29.96 -13.67
C PRO A 458 -18.41 30.25 -14.48
N THR A 459 -18.12 31.53 -14.68
CA THR A 459 -16.92 31.96 -15.38
C THR A 459 -15.71 31.54 -14.57
N THR A 460 -15.10 30.40 -14.91
CA THR A 460 -13.66 30.25 -14.68
C THR A 460 -12.98 31.17 -15.70
N PRO A 461 -12.21 32.18 -15.28
CA PRO A 461 -11.80 33.23 -16.20
C PRO A 461 -10.88 32.74 -17.35
N ASN A 462 -10.33 31.52 -17.29
CA ASN A 462 -9.22 31.10 -18.18
C ASN A 462 -9.34 29.71 -18.85
N VAL A 463 -10.41 28.93 -18.63
CA VAL A 463 -10.55 27.59 -19.23
C VAL A 463 -11.85 27.48 -20.02
N HIS A 464 -11.75 27.22 -21.33
CA HIS A 464 -12.87 26.93 -22.21
C HIS A 464 -12.96 25.43 -22.45
N VAL A 465 -14.09 24.80 -22.15
CA VAL A 465 -14.32 23.38 -22.43
C VAL A 465 -14.86 23.22 -23.85
N GLU A 466 -14.20 22.41 -24.67
CA GLU A 466 -14.62 22.12 -26.03
C GLU A 466 -14.80 20.62 -26.23
N VAL A 467 -15.88 20.22 -26.89
CA VAL A 467 -15.94 18.87 -27.47
C VAL A 467 -14.93 18.84 -28.61
N ALA A 468 -14.02 17.86 -28.61
CA ALA A 468 -13.07 17.72 -29.71
C ALA A 468 -13.89 17.59 -31.02
N PRO A 469 -13.64 18.43 -32.05
CA PRO A 469 -14.43 18.39 -33.27
C PRO A 469 -14.39 16.98 -33.84
N ASP A 470 -15.55 16.48 -34.28
CA ASP A 470 -15.66 15.26 -35.07
C ASP A 470 -14.69 15.40 -36.24
N SER A 471 -13.51 14.81 -36.09
CA SER A 471 -12.48 14.91 -37.12
C SER A 471 -13.00 14.03 -38.25
N PRO A 472 -13.38 14.59 -39.43
CA PRO A 472 -13.73 13.73 -40.55
C PRO A 472 -12.53 12.80 -40.81
N PRO A 473 -12.78 11.56 -41.28
CA PRO A 473 -11.70 10.63 -41.58
C PRO A 473 -10.67 11.34 -42.48
N PRO A 474 -9.36 11.18 -42.22
CA PRO A 474 -8.34 11.87 -43.02
C PRO A 474 -8.54 11.52 -44.48
N ASN A 475 -8.62 12.54 -45.34
CA ASN A 475 -8.73 12.37 -46.78
C ASN A 475 -7.47 11.61 -47.24
N PRO A 476 -7.57 10.39 -47.79
CA PRO A 476 -6.42 9.52 -48.08
C PRO A 476 -5.44 10.11 -49.11
N ALA A 477 -5.77 11.23 -49.74
CA ALA A 477 -5.00 11.87 -50.80
C ALA A 477 -4.05 13.01 -50.33
N GLU A 478 -4.13 13.49 -49.08
CA GLU A 478 -3.28 14.61 -48.64
C GLU A 478 -2.07 14.15 -47.81
N PRO A 479 -0.83 14.31 -48.32
CA PRO A 479 0.37 14.11 -47.52
C PRO A 479 0.50 15.26 -46.51
N ILE A 480 0.23 14.98 -45.23
CA ILE A 480 0.41 15.94 -44.13
C ILE A 480 1.90 16.31 -44.03
N ARG A 481 2.25 17.53 -44.46
CA ARG A 481 3.62 18.07 -44.32
C ARG A 481 3.88 18.39 -42.85
N ARG A 482 4.83 17.67 -42.22
CA ARG A 482 5.32 17.97 -40.87
C ARG A 482 5.92 19.38 -40.80
N GLY A 483 5.69 20.08 -39.69
CA GLY A 483 6.43 21.30 -39.36
C GLY A 483 7.92 21.00 -39.18
N LEU A 484 8.79 21.97 -39.49
CA LEU A 484 10.25 21.80 -39.49
C LEU A 484 10.78 21.30 -38.13
N VAL A 485 10.15 21.73 -37.02
CA VAL A 485 10.52 21.37 -35.65
C VAL A 485 10.24 19.89 -35.33
N GLU A 486 9.17 19.29 -35.87
CA GLU A 486 8.85 17.87 -35.69
C GLU A 486 9.80 16.94 -36.45
N ARG A 487 10.54 17.45 -37.44
CA ARG A 487 11.53 16.67 -38.19
C ARG A 487 12.90 16.63 -37.54
N MET A 488 13.19 17.58 -36.63
CA MET A 488 14.54 17.75 -36.08
C MET A 488 14.81 16.96 -34.79
N ASN A 489 13.84 16.26 -34.20
CA ASN A 489 13.96 15.75 -32.82
C ASN A 489 13.70 14.25 -32.57
N MET A 490 13.58 13.40 -33.60
CA MET A 490 13.32 11.96 -33.41
C MET A 490 14.01 11.11 -34.48
N ASP A 491 15.22 10.61 -34.20
CA ASP A 491 15.97 9.65 -35.04
C ASP A 491 15.53 8.18 -34.86
N ALA A 492 14.37 7.93 -34.24
CA ALA A 492 13.81 6.58 -34.13
C ALA A 492 12.80 6.31 -35.26
N PRO A 493 12.95 5.22 -36.04
CA PRO A 493 11.94 4.84 -37.02
C PRO A 493 10.63 4.50 -36.30
N LEU A 494 9.59 5.30 -36.53
CA LEU A 494 8.27 5.04 -35.97
C LEU A 494 7.66 3.79 -36.62
N PRO A 495 6.98 2.92 -35.84
CA PRO A 495 6.28 1.77 -36.38
C PRO A 495 5.18 2.21 -37.36
N PRO A 496 4.81 1.37 -38.35
CA PRO A 496 3.81 1.71 -39.35
C PRO A 496 2.47 2.08 -38.69
N ARG A 497 1.91 3.22 -39.10
CA ARG A 497 0.61 3.72 -38.64
C ARG A 497 -0.50 2.78 -39.10
N ARG A 498 -1.31 2.24 -38.16
CA ARG A 498 -2.60 1.64 -38.49
C ARG A 498 -3.53 2.75 -39.00
N GLN A 499 -4.30 2.47 -40.06
CA GLN A 499 -5.37 3.36 -40.51
C GLN A 499 -6.44 3.44 -39.39
N PRO A 500 -6.97 4.65 -39.07
CA PRO A 500 -8.06 4.81 -38.11
C PRO A 500 -9.27 3.94 -38.49
N ILE A 501 -9.61 2.96 -37.66
CA ILE A 501 -10.87 2.23 -37.78
C ILE A 501 -11.95 3.12 -37.14
N ARG A 502 -12.91 3.60 -37.96
CA ARG A 502 -14.22 4.26 -37.66
C ARG A 502 -14.43 4.95 -36.29
N GLY A 503 -14.82 6.23 -36.32
CA GLY A 503 -15.47 7.00 -35.24
C GLY A 503 -14.62 7.24 -33.98
N ARG A 504 -14.59 8.48 -33.45
CA ARG A 504 -14.01 8.66 -32.09
C ARG A 504 -14.95 7.98 -31.08
N PRO A 505 -14.42 7.16 -30.16
CA PRO A 505 -15.25 6.59 -29.10
C PRO A 505 -15.82 7.72 -28.24
N VAL A 506 -17.08 7.58 -27.81
CA VAL A 506 -17.78 8.61 -27.02
C VAL A 506 -17.18 8.65 -25.61
N PRO A 507 -16.61 9.78 -25.17
CA PRO A 507 -16.09 9.92 -23.82
C PRO A 507 -17.23 9.88 -22.81
N ARG A 508 -17.01 9.20 -21.69
CA ARG A 508 -17.96 9.13 -20.57
C ARG A 508 -17.48 10.04 -19.45
N LEU A 509 -18.33 10.71 -18.68
CA LEU A 509 -17.89 11.59 -17.60
C LEU A 509 -17.93 10.85 -16.26
N TRP A 510 -16.82 10.93 -15.54
CA TRP A 510 -16.58 10.28 -14.26
C TRP A 510 -16.09 11.33 -13.27
N VAL A 511 -16.74 11.45 -12.12
CA VAL A 511 -16.30 12.37 -11.05
C VAL A 511 -15.83 11.56 -9.86
N CYS A 512 -14.67 11.92 -9.32
CA CYS A 512 -14.09 11.32 -8.13
C CYS A 512 -14.55 12.09 -6.89
N ASP A 513 -15.34 11.44 -6.04
CA ASP A 513 -15.73 11.99 -4.75
C ASP A 513 -14.85 11.45 -3.63
N ARG A 514 -14.22 12.36 -2.92
CA ARG A 514 -13.41 12.11 -1.71
C ARG A 514 -14.01 12.73 -0.45
N GLY A 515 -15.27 13.18 -0.51
CA GLY A 515 -16.03 13.63 0.66
C GLY A 515 -17.05 14.71 0.33
N ARG A 516 -16.60 15.78 -0.35
CA ARG A 516 -17.42 16.98 -0.61
C ARG A 516 -17.72 17.24 -2.09
N ALA A 517 -17.23 16.41 -3.02
CA ALA A 517 -17.39 16.68 -4.45
C ALA A 517 -18.87 16.63 -4.88
N LEU A 518 -19.61 15.62 -4.42
CA LEU A 518 -21.04 15.49 -4.71
C LEU A 518 -21.87 16.59 -4.03
N GLU A 519 -21.51 17.00 -2.82
CA GLU A 519 -22.18 18.10 -2.12
C GLU A 519 -22.04 19.40 -2.92
N VAL A 520 -20.82 19.71 -3.38
CA VAL A 520 -20.53 20.89 -4.18
C VAL A 520 -21.26 20.84 -5.53
N ILE A 521 -21.23 19.69 -6.21
CA ILE A 521 -21.95 19.52 -7.47
C ILE A 521 -23.47 19.68 -7.26
N GLY A 522 -24.03 19.10 -6.20
CA GLY A 522 -25.45 19.26 -5.87
C GLY A 522 -25.84 20.69 -5.50
N ARG A 523 -24.93 21.45 -4.87
CA ARG A 523 -25.13 22.89 -4.62
C ARG A 523 -25.12 23.70 -5.92
N GLU A 524 -24.21 23.40 -6.84
CA GLU A 524 -24.16 24.06 -8.16
C GLU A 524 -25.35 23.65 -9.05
N GLU A 525 -25.89 22.44 -8.86
CA GLU A 525 -27.13 21.99 -9.52
C GLU A 525 -28.33 22.85 -9.11
N GLN A 526 -28.46 23.17 -7.82
CA GLN A 526 -29.51 24.08 -7.32
C GLN A 526 -29.38 25.50 -7.91
N ASN A 527 -28.17 25.91 -8.28
CA ASN A 527 -27.89 27.18 -8.96
C ASN A 527 -28.08 27.11 -10.49
N GLY A 528 -28.39 25.93 -11.05
CA GLY A 528 -28.62 25.72 -12.47
C GLY A 528 -27.34 25.47 -13.31
N PHE A 529 -26.22 25.13 -12.68
CA PHE A 529 -24.91 24.99 -13.33
C PHE A 529 -24.46 23.55 -13.63
N THR A 530 -25.38 22.58 -13.69
CA THR A 530 -25.07 21.17 -13.96
C THR A 530 -25.98 20.51 -15.00
N ASN A 531 -26.73 21.31 -15.78
CA ASN A 531 -27.73 20.82 -16.74
C ASN A 531 -27.14 19.95 -17.86
N LYS A 532 -25.87 20.15 -18.21
CA LYS A 532 -25.13 19.38 -19.22
C LYS A 532 -23.84 18.81 -18.62
N ALA A 533 -23.33 17.72 -19.18
CA ALA A 533 -22.04 17.14 -18.76
C ALA A 533 -20.88 18.14 -18.86
N ILE A 534 -20.94 19.06 -19.83
CA ILE A 534 -19.96 20.13 -19.97
C ILE A 534 -20.00 21.12 -18.79
N ASP A 535 -21.19 21.41 -18.26
CA ASP A 535 -21.36 22.30 -17.12
C ASP A 535 -20.77 21.66 -15.85
N ILE A 536 -20.97 20.34 -15.68
CA ILE A 536 -20.33 19.56 -14.60
C ILE A 536 -18.81 19.57 -14.74
N ILE A 537 -18.26 19.43 -15.95
CA ILE A 537 -16.81 19.56 -16.18
C ILE A 537 -16.31 20.96 -15.80
N TYR A 538 -17.05 22.01 -16.17
CA TYR A 538 -16.71 23.38 -15.74
C TYR A 538 -16.70 23.51 -14.22
N VAL A 539 -17.70 22.97 -13.52
CA VAL A 539 -17.76 22.94 -12.05
C VAL A 539 -16.55 22.18 -11.49
N CYS A 540 -16.21 21.01 -12.04
CA CYS A 540 -15.06 20.25 -11.58
C CYS A 540 -13.75 21.02 -11.75
N ILE A 541 -13.53 21.66 -12.90
CA ILE A 541 -12.33 22.48 -13.15
C ILE A 541 -12.30 23.71 -12.22
N ALA A 542 -13.43 24.39 -12.06
CA ALA A 542 -13.57 25.57 -11.20
C ALA A 542 -13.24 25.24 -9.75
N ARG A 543 -13.82 24.14 -9.25
CA ARG A 543 -13.72 23.68 -7.87
C ARG A 543 -12.53 22.75 -7.63
N GLY A 544 -11.66 22.55 -8.65
CA GLY A 544 -10.52 21.64 -8.57
C GLY A 544 -10.90 20.21 -8.17
N ILE A 545 -12.10 19.75 -8.52
CA ILE A 545 -12.58 18.39 -8.24
C ILE A 545 -11.95 17.46 -9.28
N LYS A 546 -11.42 16.33 -8.83
CA LYS A 546 -10.86 15.29 -9.71
C LYS A 546 -11.95 14.62 -10.55
N PHE A 547 -11.72 14.50 -11.84
CA PHE A 547 -12.66 13.89 -12.78
C PHE A 547 -11.90 13.20 -13.92
N SER A 548 -12.60 12.37 -14.70
CA SER A 548 -12.06 11.68 -15.87
C SER A 548 -13.11 11.67 -16.97
N THR A 549 -12.65 11.69 -18.22
CA THR A 549 -13.50 11.54 -19.40
C THR A 549 -13.03 10.38 -20.30
N PRO A 550 -13.02 9.13 -19.81
CA PRO A 550 -12.33 8.04 -20.46
C PRO A 550 -13.14 7.41 -21.60
N VAL A 551 -12.46 6.60 -22.42
CA VAL A 551 -13.03 5.88 -23.58
C VAL A 551 -12.66 4.40 -23.57
N THR A 552 -13.42 3.59 -24.31
CA THR A 552 -13.05 2.19 -24.58
C THR A 552 -12.02 2.11 -25.69
N VAL A 553 -11.06 1.18 -25.56
CA VAL A 553 -10.03 0.91 -26.57
C VAL A 553 -9.99 -0.59 -26.82
N LEU A 554 -10.24 -1.01 -28.06
CA LEU A 554 -10.45 -2.42 -28.42
C LEU A 554 -9.15 -3.25 -28.49
N ASP A 555 -7.98 -2.60 -28.60
CA ASP A 555 -6.66 -3.26 -28.70
C ASP A 555 -5.56 -2.34 -28.11
N PRO A 556 -5.45 -2.24 -26.78
CA PRO A 556 -4.50 -1.31 -26.14
C PRO A 556 -3.05 -1.77 -26.32
N GLN A 557 -2.22 -0.89 -26.87
CA GLN A 557 -0.77 -1.02 -27.07
C GLN A 557 0.00 0.06 -26.28
N PRO A 558 -0.06 0.06 -24.95
CA PRO A 558 0.35 1.19 -24.11
C PRO A 558 1.83 1.57 -24.25
N ALA A 559 2.70 0.63 -24.62
CA ALA A 559 4.11 0.89 -24.90
C ALA A 559 4.32 1.97 -25.99
N ARG A 560 3.37 2.11 -26.93
CA ARG A 560 3.43 3.13 -27.99
C ARG A 560 3.04 4.52 -27.49
N ALA A 561 2.13 4.61 -26.54
CA ALA A 561 1.76 5.89 -25.91
C ALA A 561 2.85 6.37 -24.94
N PHE A 562 3.58 5.45 -24.30
CA PHE A 562 4.59 5.75 -23.28
C PHE A 562 5.71 6.69 -23.73
N VAL A 563 6.07 6.67 -25.02
CA VAL A 563 7.10 7.56 -25.59
C VAL A 563 6.77 9.04 -25.37
N ASN A 564 5.47 9.40 -25.35
CA ASN A 564 5.01 10.77 -25.11
C ASN A 564 5.21 11.23 -23.65
N HIS A 565 5.42 10.29 -22.72
CA HIS A 565 5.57 10.57 -21.29
C HIS A 565 7.02 10.61 -20.82
N LYS A 566 8.00 10.40 -21.70
CA LYS A 566 9.42 10.41 -21.31
C LYS A 566 9.82 11.79 -20.81
N VAL A 567 10.28 11.90 -19.58
CA VAL A 567 10.75 13.15 -18.96
C VAL A 567 12.28 13.18 -18.94
N PRO A 568 12.94 14.15 -19.58
CA PRO A 568 14.36 14.35 -19.41
C PRO A 568 14.71 14.69 -17.96
N ARG A 569 15.74 14.03 -17.40
CA ARG A 569 16.24 14.32 -16.03
C ARG A 569 16.61 15.79 -15.84
N ALA A 570 17.00 16.48 -16.91
CA ALA A 570 17.29 17.90 -16.89
C ALA A 570 16.09 18.79 -16.51
N TRP A 571 14.86 18.28 -16.54
CA TRP A 571 13.65 19.01 -16.13
C TRP A 571 13.34 18.85 -14.63
N MET A 572 13.95 17.87 -13.96
CA MET A 572 13.85 17.69 -12.51
C MET A 572 14.81 18.64 -11.79
N LEU A 573 14.56 18.88 -10.50
CA LEU A 573 15.46 19.69 -9.68
C LEU A 573 16.77 18.95 -9.44
N ASP A 574 17.86 19.71 -9.40
CA ASP A 574 19.19 19.22 -9.03
C ASP A 574 19.51 19.69 -7.61
N SER A 575 19.97 18.75 -6.78
CA SER A 575 20.22 18.97 -5.37
C SER A 575 21.30 20.00 -5.09
N THR A 576 22.25 20.12 -6.02
CA THR A 576 23.42 21.00 -5.90
C THR A 576 23.16 22.43 -6.38
N SER A 577 22.03 22.66 -7.07
CA SER A 577 21.67 23.96 -7.64
C SER A 577 21.26 24.98 -6.57
N SER A 578 21.49 26.27 -6.82
CA SER A 578 21.00 27.33 -5.92
C SER A 578 19.47 27.35 -5.89
N LEU A 579 18.86 27.93 -4.85
CA LEU A 579 17.39 28.01 -4.78
C LEU A 579 16.79 28.74 -5.99
N ARG A 580 17.46 29.80 -6.46
CA ARG A 580 17.06 30.50 -7.69
C ARG A 580 17.04 29.57 -8.89
N ASP A 581 18.14 28.85 -9.11
CA ASP A 581 18.25 27.91 -10.22
C ASP A 581 17.21 26.78 -10.11
N LYS A 582 16.90 26.32 -8.88
CA LYS A 582 15.85 25.32 -8.64
C LYS A 582 14.48 25.85 -9.06
N VAL A 583 14.12 27.07 -8.68
CA VAL A 583 12.83 27.68 -9.06
C VAL A 583 12.76 27.89 -10.57
N GLU A 584 13.78 28.46 -11.19
CA GLU A 584 13.83 28.67 -12.65
C GLU A 584 13.74 27.35 -13.42
N ARG A 585 14.41 26.29 -12.91
CA ARG A 585 14.36 24.95 -13.48
C ARG A 585 12.99 24.30 -13.32
N TRP A 586 12.33 24.48 -12.18
CA TRP A 586 10.95 24.02 -11.97
C TRP A 586 9.99 24.70 -12.94
N GLU A 587 10.06 26.03 -13.07
CA GLU A 587 9.21 26.76 -14.02
C GLU A 587 9.43 26.29 -15.45
N PHE A 588 10.69 26.09 -15.86
CA PHE A 588 11.03 25.55 -17.17
C PHE A 588 10.46 24.14 -17.35
N GLY A 589 10.70 23.23 -16.41
CA GLY A 589 10.23 21.86 -16.45
C GLY A 589 8.71 21.76 -16.52
N ALA A 590 8.00 22.50 -15.67
CA ALA A 590 6.55 22.54 -15.64
C ALA A 590 5.97 23.06 -16.97
N LYS A 591 6.53 24.16 -17.52
CA LYS A 591 6.15 24.65 -18.86
C LYS A 591 6.42 23.62 -19.96
N MET A 592 7.52 22.86 -19.88
CA MET A 592 7.86 21.83 -20.86
C MET A 592 6.93 20.61 -20.80
N VAL A 593 6.52 20.17 -19.60
CA VAL A 593 5.50 19.12 -19.42
C VAL A 593 4.15 19.62 -19.95
N LEU A 594 3.72 20.83 -19.55
CA LEU A 594 2.43 21.42 -19.94
C LEU A 594 2.38 21.91 -21.39
N ARG A 595 3.45 21.79 -22.18
CA ARG A 595 3.37 21.91 -23.64
C ARG A 595 2.78 20.67 -24.31
N ARG A 596 2.71 19.54 -23.60
CA ARG A 596 2.20 18.27 -24.11
C ARG A 596 0.68 18.22 -23.92
N PRO A 597 -0.12 17.98 -24.97
CA PRO A 597 -1.58 17.99 -24.87
C PRO A 597 -2.14 17.01 -23.82
N HIS A 598 -1.57 15.81 -23.70
CA HIS A 598 -2.03 14.82 -22.71
C HIS A 598 -1.75 15.29 -21.29
N ALA A 599 -0.59 15.92 -21.05
CA ALA A 599 -0.19 16.35 -19.72
C ALA A 599 -1.04 17.53 -19.23
N VAL A 600 -1.39 18.47 -20.12
CA VAL A 600 -2.34 19.56 -19.80
C VAL A 600 -3.67 18.97 -19.38
N ARG A 601 -4.22 18.07 -20.20
CA ARG A 601 -5.53 17.49 -19.95
C ARG A 601 -5.54 16.66 -18.67
N ALA A 602 -4.54 15.80 -18.49
CA ALA A 602 -4.37 14.99 -17.29
C ALA A 602 -4.19 15.83 -16.03
N ALA A 603 -3.36 16.88 -16.05
CA ALA A 603 -3.18 17.76 -14.90
C ALA A 603 -4.48 18.48 -14.48
N ILE A 604 -5.30 18.91 -15.45
CA ILE A 604 -6.61 19.52 -15.17
C ILE A 604 -7.59 18.48 -14.61
N MET A 605 -7.60 17.25 -15.16
CA MET A 605 -8.45 16.14 -14.70
C MET A 605 -8.10 15.66 -13.30
N GLU A 606 -6.82 15.64 -12.94
CA GLU A 606 -6.36 15.31 -11.58
C GLU A 606 -6.95 16.25 -10.51
N GLY A 607 -7.40 17.45 -10.89
CA GLY A 607 -7.94 18.42 -9.95
C GLY A 607 -6.86 18.96 -9.00
N GLY A 608 -7.33 19.52 -7.89
CA GLY A 608 -6.52 20.04 -6.80
C GLY A 608 -5.29 20.84 -7.22
N LEU A 609 -4.17 20.51 -6.59
CA LEU A 609 -2.90 21.22 -6.76
C LEU A 609 -2.34 21.14 -8.18
N LEU A 610 -2.37 19.96 -8.82
CA LEU A 610 -1.83 19.79 -10.17
C LEU A 610 -2.61 20.62 -11.19
N SER A 611 -3.94 20.69 -11.04
CA SER A 611 -4.80 21.53 -11.86
C SER A 611 -4.48 23.02 -11.66
N ARG A 612 -4.22 23.46 -10.43
CA ARG A 612 -3.81 24.86 -10.16
C ARG A 612 -2.44 25.23 -10.69
N ILE A 613 -1.45 24.34 -10.55
CA ILE A 613 -0.13 24.53 -11.17
C ILE A 613 -0.28 24.65 -12.69
N ALA A 614 -1.09 23.79 -13.32
CA ALA A 614 -1.37 23.87 -14.75
C ALA A 614 -2.05 25.20 -15.13
N GLN A 615 -3.10 25.61 -14.41
CA GLN A 615 -3.81 26.86 -14.65
C GLN A 615 -2.90 28.09 -14.48
N PHE A 616 -2.00 28.08 -13.50
CA PHE A 616 -1.02 29.16 -13.31
C PHE A 616 -0.11 29.33 -14.53
N PHE A 617 0.55 28.25 -14.97
CA PHE A 617 1.46 28.32 -16.12
C PHE A 617 0.75 28.55 -17.46
N LEU A 618 -0.54 28.21 -17.54
CA LEU A 618 -1.35 28.36 -18.73
C LEU A 618 -2.25 29.60 -18.71
N ARG A 619 -2.17 30.46 -17.68
CA ARG A 619 -3.02 31.66 -17.52
C ARG A 619 -3.01 32.63 -18.71
N GLU A 620 -1.87 32.71 -19.40
CA GLU A 620 -1.67 33.58 -20.57
C GLU A 620 -2.18 32.93 -21.88
N GLN A 621 -2.45 31.62 -21.84
CA GLN A 621 -3.01 30.87 -22.95
C GLN A 621 -4.51 30.72 -22.73
N ARG A 622 -5.32 30.86 -23.78
CA ARG A 622 -6.72 30.43 -23.70
C ARG A 622 -6.73 28.91 -23.59
N LEU A 623 -6.85 28.39 -22.37
CA LEU A 623 -6.82 26.96 -22.12
C LEU A 623 -8.09 26.35 -22.70
N SER A 624 -7.96 25.51 -23.71
CA SER A 624 -9.09 24.75 -24.28
C SER A 624 -9.04 23.32 -23.75
N PHE A 625 -9.87 23.00 -22.76
CA PHE A 625 -10.00 21.64 -22.25
C PHE A 625 -10.84 20.81 -23.24
N LYS A 626 -10.19 19.87 -23.93
CA LYS A 626 -10.85 18.99 -24.89
C LYS A 626 -11.58 17.87 -24.16
N VAL A 627 -12.88 17.70 -24.38
CA VAL A 627 -13.67 16.59 -23.81
C VAL A 627 -13.31 15.30 -24.55
N GLY A 628 -12.62 14.41 -23.84
CA GLY A 628 -12.16 13.10 -24.32
C GLY A 628 -10.65 13.02 -24.54
N PRO A 629 -10.07 11.81 -24.52
CA PRO A 629 -8.63 11.62 -24.45
C PRO A 629 -7.88 12.06 -25.71
N THR A 630 -6.57 12.29 -25.59
CA THR A 630 -5.72 12.55 -26.75
C THR A 630 -5.66 11.36 -27.71
N ARG A 631 -5.28 11.64 -28.96
CA ARG A 631 -5.20 10.62 -30.02
C ARG A 631 -4.32 9.41 -29.66
N PRO A 632 -3.13 9.57 -29.03
CA PRO A 632 -2.35 8.43 -28.59
C PRO A 632 -3.09 7.49 -27.64
N VAL A 633 -3.90 8.02 -26.72
CA VAL A 633 -4.70 7.21 -25.80
C VAL A 633 -5.84 6.50 -26.53
N ILE A 634 -6.52 7.19 -27.45
CA ILE A 634 -7.58 6.57 -28.26
C ILE A 634 -7.04 5.43 -29.12
N ASP A 635 -5.87 5.62 -29.74
CA ASP A 635 -5.28 4.66 -30.68
C ASP A 635 -4.54 3.50 -30.00
N TYR A 636 -3.94 3.74 -28.83
CA TYR A 636 -3.02 2.80 -28.19
C TYR A 636 -3.37 2.47 -26.73
N GLY A 637 -4.41 3.08 -26.15
CA GLY A 637 -4.74 2.90 -24.74
C GLY A 637 -3.65 3.39 -23.78
N VAL A 638 -3.72 2.92 -22.54
CA VAL A 638 -2.83 3.30 -21.44
C VAL A 638 -2.38 2.08 -20.61
N PRO A 639 -1.25 2.17 -19.89
CA PRO A 639 -0.73 1.09 -19.05
C PRO A 639 -1.78 0.60 -18.03
N LEU A 640 -1.64 -0.64 -17.57
CA LEU A 640 -2.65 -1.30 -16.72
C LEU A 640 -3.00 -0.46 -15.47
N LEU A 641 -1.99 0.08 -14.80
CA LEU A 641 -2.11 0.91 -13.58
C LEU A 641 -2.80 2.26 -13.78
N LYS A 642 -2.98 2.68 -15.04
CA LYS A 642 -3.55 3.99 -15.40
C LYS A 642 -4.94 3.85 -16.03
N ARG A 643 -5.47 2.63 -16.11
CA ARG A 643 -6.82 2.37 -16.62
C ARG A 643 -7.85 2.69 -15.54
N VAL A 644 -8.97 3.26 -15.98
CA VAL A 644 -10.13 3.49 -15.12
C VAL A 644 -10.97 2.23 -15.16
N VAL A 645 -11.01 1.48 -14.05
CA VAL A 645 -11.75 0.21 -13.94
C VAL A 645 -13.12 0.48 -13.31
N ARG A 646 -14.19 0.08 -14.01
CA ARG A 646 -15.56 0.12 -13.48
C ARG A 646 -15.82 -1.02 -12.50
N MET A 647 -16.87 -0.87 -11.67
CA MET A 647 -17.41 -1.98 -10.87
C MET A 647 -17.92 -3.17 -11.71
N ASP A 648 -18.17 -2.99 -13.01
CA ASP A 648 -18.57 -4.06 -13.93
C ASP A 648 -17.40 -4.62 -14.78
N ASN A 649 -16.16 -4.39 -14.35
CA ASN A 649 -14.92 -4.83 -15.02
C ASN A 649 -14.67 -4.25 -16.42
N GLU A 650 -15.42 -3.24 -16.87
CA GLU A 650 -15.09 -2.53 -18.10
C GLU A 650 -13.80 -1.71 -17.88
N VAL A 651 -12.88 -1.84 -18.84
CA VAL A 651 -11.58 -1.19 -18.82
C VAL A 651 -11.63 0.05 -19.69
N LEU A 652 -11.47 1.22 -19.07
CA LEU A 652 -11.51 2.50 -19.77
C LEU A 652 -10.13 3.18 -19.75
N HIS A 653 -9.88 4.02 -20.76
CA HIS A 653 -8.59 4.67 -21.00
C HIS A 653 -8.77 6.19 -21.08
N ASP A 654 -7.91 6.94 -20.38
CA ASP A 654 -7.87 8.40 -20.41
C ASP A 654 -6.43 8.92 -20.44
N ASP A 655 -6.23 10.21 -20.70
CA ASP A 655 -4.93 10.84 -20.51
C ASP A 655 -4.50 10.76 -19.03
N TYR A 656 -3.21 10.53 -18.80
CA TYR A 656 -2.64 10.39 -17.47
C TYR A 656 -1.30 11.13 -17.37
N LEU A 657 -0.85 11.37 -16.14
CA LEU A 657 0.51 11.80 -15.85
C LEU A 657 1.33 10.60 -15.35
N THR A 658 2.58 10.48 -15.82
CA THR A 658 3.56 9.61 -15.16
C THR A 658 4.04 10.24 -13.86
N LEU A 659 4.65 9.45 -12.99
CA LEU A 659 5.25 9.95 -11.75
C LEU A 659 6.33 10.99 -12.04
N ASP A 660 7.16 10.79 -13.07
CA ASP A 660 8.16 11.78 -13.47
C ASP A 660 7.51 13.11 -13.91
N GLU A 661 6.39 13.06 -14.65
CA GLU A 661 5.65 14.26 -15.04
C GLU A 661 5.06 14.97 -13.81
N MET A 662 4.47 14.22 -12.87
CA MET A 662 3.98 14.77 -11.60
C MET A 662 5.10 15.38 -10.77
N TYR A 663 6.26 14.71 -10.66
CA TYR A 663 7.45 15.18 -9.96
C TYR A 663 8.01 16.47 -10.55
N VAL A 664 8.04 16.59 -11.88
CA VAL A 664 8.40 17.87 -12.51
C VAL A 664 7.37 18.96 -12.18
N LEU A 665 6.07 18.67 -12.22
CA LEU A 665 5.02 19.64 -11.93
C LEU A 665 5.07 20.15 -10.48
N ILE A 666 5.30 19.28 -9.49
CA ILE A 666 5.42 19.67 -8.08
C ILE A 666 6.81 20.22 -7.71
N GLY A 667 7.75 20.26 -8.66
CA GLY A 667 9.11 20.70 -8.43
C GLY A 667 9.86 19.80 -7.47
N ALA A 668 9.92 18.50 -7.78
CA ALA A 668 10.62 17.52 -6.98
C ALA A 668 12.12 17.41 -7.33
N GLU A 669 12.91 17.27 -6.28
CA GLU A 669 14.32 16.93 -6.22
C GLU A 669 14.41 15.48 -5.74
N VAL A 670 14.94 14.60 -6.58
CA VAL A 670 15.10 13.17 -6.27
C VAL A 670 16.59 12.88 -6.12
N THR A 671 17.03 12.65 -4.88
CA THR A 671 18.40 12.28 -4.56
C THR A 671 18.47 10.81 -4.20
N VAL A 672 19.44 10.11 -4.79
CA VAL A 672 19.71 8.70 -4.51
C VAL A 672 21.02 8.62 -3.74
N SER A 673 20.99 8.07 -2.53
CA SER A 673 22.16 7.88 -1.68
C SER A 673 22.23 6.42 -1.24
N GLY A 674 23.06 5.62 -1.93
CA GLY A 674 23.09 4.18 -1.71
C GLY A 674 21.79 3.52 -2.20
N THR A 675 21.10 2.82 -1.31
CA THR A 675 19.77 2.25 -1.55
C THR A 675 18.66 3.28 -1.39
N ASP A 676 18.89 4.36 -0.64
CA ASP A 676 17.81 5.24 -0.21
C ASP A 676 17.52 6.33 -1.25
N THR A 677 16.24 6.59 -1.49
CA THR A 677 15.78 7.66 -2.36
C THR A 677 15.07 8.73 -1.56
N PHE A 678 15.64 9.93 -1.49
CA PHE A 678 15.03 11.07 -0.81
C PHE A 678 14.34 11.97 -1.82
N ILE A 679 13.11 12.39 -1.51
CA ILE A 679 12.33 13.28 -2.37
C ILE A 679 11.98 14.54 -1.61
N ARG A 680 12.44 15.68 -2.13
CA ARG A 680 12.07 17.01 -1.64
C ARG A 680 11.33 17.76 -2.73
N SER A 681 10.29 18.51 -2.41
CA SER A 681 9.46 19.16 -3.42
C SER A 681 9.01 20.55 -3.00
N PHE A 682 8.80 21.43 -3.99
CA PHE A 682 8.23 22.74 -3.74
C PHE A 682 6.76 22.68 -3.34
N TRP A 683 6.04 21.66 -3.84
CA TRP A 683 4.63 21.42 -3.58
C TRP A 683 4.39 20.03 -2.99
N PRO A 684 3.39 19.84 -2.11
CA PRO A 684 3.10 18.54 -1.54
C PRO A 684 2.54 17.60 -2.61
N THR A 685 2.59 16.30 -2.37
CA THR A 685 1.82 15.35 -3.17
C THR A 685 0.33 15.46 -2.80
N GLU A 686 -0.56 15.12 -3.73
CA GLU A 686 -2.01 15.10 -3.46
C GLU A 686 -2.32 14.18 -2.26
N ARG A 687 -1.68 13.01 -2.21
CA ARG A 687 -1.78 12.08 -1.08
C ARG A 687 -1.44 12.74 0.25
N LYS A 688 -0.35 13.52 0.30
CA LYS A 688 0.02 14.23 1.52
C LYS A 688 -1.04 15.27 1.91
N MET A 689 -1.61 15.98 0.94
CA MET A 689 -2.72 16.90 1.20
C MET A 689 -3.93 16.19 1.80
N LEU A 690 -4.33 15.03 1.26
CA LEU A 690 -5.47 14.24 1.75
C LEU A 690 -5.25 13.78 3.19
N SER A 691 -4.05 13.26 3.50
CA SER A 691 -3.70 12.83 4.86
C SER A 691 -3.75 13.97 5.89
N GLU A 692 -3.67 15.21 5.42
CA GLU A 692 -3.68 16.43 6.24
C GLU A 692 -5.05 17.12 6.23
N GLY A 693 -6.09 16.50 5.66
CA GLY A 693 -7.48 16.97 5.71
C GLY A 693 -7.99 17.67 4.44
N TYR A 694 -7.24 17.67 3.34
CA TYR A 694 -7.82 18.02 2.03
C TYR A 694 -8.89 16.99 1.64
N ASP A 695 -10.05 17.44 1.20
CA ASP A 695 -11.24 16.60 0.95
C ASP A 695 -11.52 16.37 -0.55
N GLY A 696 -10.60 16.79 -1.42
CA GLY A 696 -10.75 16.70 -2.87
C GLY A 696 -11.52 17.86 -3.52
N VAL A 697 -11.90 18.89 -2.76
CA VAL A 697 -12.49 20.13 -3.28
C VAL A 697 -11.54 21.30 -3.04
N TRP A 698 -11.16 22.00 -4.11
CA TRP A 698 -10.33 23.18 -4.02
C TRP A 698 -11.13 24.42 -3.59
N SER A 699 -11.05 24.75 -2.31
CA SER A 699 -11.70 25.91 -1.72
C SER A 699 -10.89 27.20 -1.84
N GLN A 700 -11.46 28.32 -1.35
CA GLN A 700 -10.75 29.59 -1.29
C GLN A 700 -9.57 29.54 -0.31
N VAL A 701 -9.67 28.77 0.78
CA VAL A 701 -8.60 28.64 1.78
C VAL A 701 -7.37 27.96 1.17
N TRP A 702 -7.59 26.92 0.36
CA TRP A 702 -6.53 26.27 -0.41
C TRP A 702 -5.96 27.17 -1.51
N GLU A 703 -6.80 27.99 -2.15
CA GLU A 703 -6.35 28.98 -3.13
C GLU A 703 -5.46 30.05 -2.50
N ASP A 704 -5.86 30.62 -1.36
CA ASP A 704 -5.08 31.64 -0.65
C ASP A 704 -3.72 31.10 -0.21
N TRP A 705 -3.68 29.87 0.30
CA TRP A 705 -2.43 29.18 0.62
C TRP A 705 -1.56 28.96 -0.62
N PHE A 706 -2.15 28.50 -1.73
CA PHE A 706 -1.42 28.24 -2.96
C PHE A 706 -0.81 29.53 -3.51
N VAL A 707 -1.56 30.62 -3.55
CA VAL A 707 -1.09 31.93 -4.02
C VAL A 707 0.02 32.47 -3.13
N ASP A 708 -0.15 32.43 -1.80
CA ASP A 708 0.88 32.88 -0.85
C ASP A 708 2.16 32.06 -0.99
N ARG A 709 2.04 30.73 -1.05
CA ARG A 709 3.21 29.84 -1.22
C ARG A 709 3.87 30.07 -2.57
N LEU A 710 3.11 30.22 -3.64
CA LEU A 710 3.63 30.48 -4.98
C LEU A 710 4.40 31.80 -5.03
N SER A 711 3.88 32.86 -4.40
CA SER A 711 4.61 34.14 -4.31
C SER A 711 5.95 33.96 -3.62
N ARG A 712 5.96 33.33 -2.43
CA ARG A 712 7.20 33.07 -1.68
C ARG A 712 8.17 32.17 -2.45
N LEU A 713 7.65 31.22 -3.22
CA LEU A 713 8.46 30.36 -4.08
C LEU A 713 9.13 31.17 -5.20
N LEU A 714 8.38 32.02 -5.90
CA LEU A 714 8.90 32.88 -6.97
C LEU A 714 9.84 33.98 -6.43
N ASP A 715 9.68 34.38 -5.18
CA ASP A 715 10.61 35.27 -4.46
C ASP A 715 11.85 34.54 -3.91
N PHE A 716 12.01 33.25 -4.22
CA PHE A 716 13.13 32.41 -3.78
C PHE A 716 13.24 32.32 -2.25
N GLN A 717 12.11 32.25 -1.56
CA GLN A 717 12.04 32.14 -0.09
C GLN A 717 11.67 30.74 0.40
N VAL A 718 11.26 29.84 -0.49
CA VAL A 718 10.78 28.49 -0.16
C VAL A 718 11.75 27.46 -0.71
N MET A 719 12.37 26.67 0.16
CA MET A 719 13.16 25.51 -0.25
C MET A 719 12.25 24.29 -0.53
N PRO A 720 12.65 23.37 -1.43
CA PRO A 720 12.00 22.07 -1.51
C PRO A 720 12.12 21.35 -0.18
N ILE A 721 11.01 20.82 0.33
CA ILE A 721 10.96 20.10 1.60
C ILE A 721 10.56 18.65 1.37
N SER A 722 11.07 17.75 2.23
CA SER A 722 10.71 16.33 2.17
C SER A 722 9.26 16.11 2.60
N GLY A 723 8.64 15.04 2.08
CA GLY A 723 7.26 14.60 2.37
C GLY A 723 6.87 14.73 3.84
N ARG A 724 7.75 14.28 4.74
CA ARG A 724 7.56 14.29 6.19
C ARG A 724 7.44 15.67 6.83
N HIS A 725 7.97 16.72 6.18
CA HIS A 725 7.97 18.08 6.73
C HIS A 725 6.77 18.92 6.25
N TRP A 726 5.82 18.32 5.52
CA TRP A 726 4.57 18.97 5.12
C TRP A 726 3.52 19.03 6.24
N THR A 727 3.95 19.30 7.48
CA THR A 727 3.09 19.40 8.68
C THR A 727 2.25 20.69 8.72
N LEU A 728 2.46 21.61 7.78
CA LEU A 728 1.77 22.90 7.70
C LEU A 728 0.41 22.83 7.00
N LEU A 729 -0.04 21.64 6.58
CA LEU A 729 -1.26 21.49 5.80
C LEU A 729 -2.51 21.33 6.66
N ARG A 730 -2.42 20.64 7.81
CA ARG A 730 -3.56 20.50 8.73
C ARG A 730 -4.22 21.82 9.15
N PRO A 731 -3.48 22.89 9.53
CA PRO A 731 -4.10 24.16 9.88
C PRO A 731 -4.80 24.87 8.72
N ILE A 732 -4.52 24.48 7.48
CA ILE A 732 -5.20 25.01 6.28
C ILE A 732 -6.53 24.25 6.12
N ALA A 733 -6.49 22.93 6.24
CA ALA A 733 -7.69 22.09 6.21
C ALA A 733 -8.68 22.45 7.33
N ASP A 734 -8.21 22.67 8.56
CA ASP A 734 -9.06 23.02 9.70
C ASP A 734 -9.75 24.40 9.55
N ARG A 735 -9.29 25.25 8.63
CA ARG A 735 -9.95 26.54 8.28
C ARG A 735 -10.96 26.41 7.15
N ASP A 736 -11.02 25.25 6.50
CA ASP A 736 -11.89 24.97 5.37
C ASP A 736 -13.26 24.37 5.78
N GLU A 737 -13.36 23.93 7.06
CA GLU A 737 -14.60 23.61 7.77
C GLU A 737 -15.38 24.88 8.16
#